data_AF-A0A847I4X9-F1
#
_entry.id   AF-A0A847I4X9-F1
#
_cell.length_a   1.000
_cell.length_b   1.000
_cell.length_c   1.000
_cell.angle_alpha   90.00
_cell.angle_beta   90.00
_cell.angle_gamma   90.00
#
_symmetry.space_group_name_H-M   'P 1'
#
loop_
_entity.id
_entity.type
_entity.pdbx_description
1 polymer ?
#
loop_
_entity_poly.entity_id
_entity_poly.type
_entity_poly.pdbx_seq_one_letter_code
_entity_poly.pdbx_strand_id
1 'polypeptide(L)'
;MAQRGGFILPIVLLVISLLAVTMASFVFFVRAEVHGTTAHADSQQALLAAESGLNEVIATLRLEPHNATAWFDSPERFRHKLIWCELYERDRDPVAKTGMRELSREGGGAPTPAWRFSVVADRDRDPSGLDNKSIRFGITPESGKLNLNTASEAQVAALLTDVLSRLPQVDNVTELINALLDWRDADNDTREGGAESDYYNTLEPPYNAKNGPFDSIEELLLVKGFNAAILYGEDVNRNGILDENENDGDESFPPYDNHDGTLDRGLAHFLTICSREPDTALDNKPRINLALDTATITAQIEEYFTPEELEICQGAVDFILQLKGQNFDFSQLNHVAQLYREGLQPDEEQTDGDAALAASPITLEQLPYIVDRFSVPRSAERSPQENEEQQGRPSEESQDEEGSGEEAGQGDQERDNETPAQSHDSGPRQPRPRNQGQQPSANPDSQGGSPAREHEQDSDFSGNANQKERGRRQSIRPGQEEDEEQSGGDELEALLGQLQGGGLTQGQGQTQGQQQEQGIPGLINVNTASARVLSLIPGITPEAVEAIIAARPALTPTAARTPAWLLSAGVDTATFHAIAPYITTKSYQYRVEVLGYADHNQVVKRCEWIIEMVGPVAQVRYFRDLTALGLAWPIDDEYIAGDAAQNEARGG
;
A
#
# COMPACT_ATOMS: atom_id res chain seq x y z
N MET A 1 35.62 -57.91 66.42
CA MET A 1 36.04 -56.83 65.51
C MET A 1 34.78 -56.18 64.95
N ALA A 2 34.70 -54.85 64.86
CA ALA A 2 33.50 -54.19 64.34
C ALA A 2 33.51 -54.16 62.81
N GLN A 3 32.47 -54.71 62.16
CA GLN A 3 32.26 -54.52 60.73
C GLN A 3 31.83 -53.06 60.48
N ARG A 4 32.72 -52.26 59.88
CA ARG A 4 32.34 -50.95 59.33
C ARG A 4 31.57 -51.19 58.02
N GLY A 5 30.27 -50.94 58.03
CA GLY A 5 29.41 -51.08 56.85
C GLY A 5 29.90 -50.20 55.69
N GLY A 6 29.86 -50.73 54.46
CA GLY A 6 30.43 -50.12 53.25
C GLY A 6 29.63 -48.94 52.68
N PHE A 7 29.26 -47.95 53.52
CA PHE A 7 28.39 -46.83 53.16
C PHE A 7 29.04 -45.80 52.21
N ILE A 8 30.34 -45.91 51.93
CA ILE A 8 31.09 -44.94 51.12
C ILE A 8 30.65 -44.98 49.65
N LEU A 9 30.45 -46.17 49.07
CA LEU A 9 30.10 -46.32 47.65
C LEU A 9 28.77 -45.63 47.27
N PRO A 10 27.63 -45.84 47.98
CA PRO A 10 26.39 -45.13 47.64
C PRO A 10 26.48 -43.62 47.86
N ILE A 11 27.26 -43.14 48.85
CA ILE A 11 27.51 -41.70 49.02
C ILE A 11 28.30 -41.14 47.83
N VAL A 12 29.36 -41.81 47.39
CA VAL A 12 30.16 -41.39 46.24
C VAL A 12 29.34 -41.41 44.95
N LEU A 13 28.50 -42.42 44.72
CA LEU A 13 27.60 -42.48 43.57
C LEU A 13 26.54 -41.36 43.61
N LEU A 14 25.99 -41.03 44.78
CA LEU A 14 25.06 -39.91 44.95
C LEU A 14 25.74 -38.56 44.65
N VAL A 15 26.96 -38.35 45.16
CA VAL A 15 27.75 -37.13 44.88
C VAL A 15 28.10 -37.01 43.40
N ILE A 16 28.52 -38.10 42.75
CA ILE A 16 28.80 -38.13 41.30
C ILE A 16 27.52 -37.86 40.50
N SER A 17 26.39 -38.46 40.88
CA SER A 17 25.10 -38.24 40.23
C SER A 17 24.64 -36.77 40.34
N LEU A 18 24.71 -36.18 41.55
CA LEU A 18 24.35 -34.80 41.78
C LEU A 18 25.28 -33.84 41.01
N LEU A 19 26.58 -34.09 41.00
CA LEU A 19 27.55 -33.32 40.23
C LEU A 19 27.31 -33.43 38.71
N ALA A 20 26.96 -34.62 38.22
CA ALA A 20 26.61 -34.84 36.81
C ALA A 20 25.33 -34.09 36.41
N VAL A 21 24.30 -34.08 37.28
CA VAL A 21 23.08 -33.28 37.06
C VAL A 21 23.41 -31.78 37.06
N THR A 22 24.18 -31.28 38.04
CA THR A 22 24.61 -29.87 38.08
C THR A 22 25.40 -29.49 36.83
N MET A 23 26.31 -30.35 36.36
CA MET A 23 27.08 -30.13 35.14
C MET A 23 26.20 -30.14 33.89
N ALA A 24 25.21 -31.03 33.80
CA ALA A 24 24.25 -31.07 32.71
C ALA A 24 23.37 -29.80 32.68
N SER A 25 22.87 -29.35 33.83
CA SER A 25 22.12 -28.08 33.94
C SER A 25 22.97 -26.87 33.56
N PHE A 26 24.24 -26.83 33.95
CA PHE A 26 25.16 -25.75 33.57
C PHE A 26 25.45 -25.76 32.05
N VAL A 27 25.68 -26.93 31.45
CA VAL A 27 25.89 -27.05 29.98
C VAL A 27 24.62 -26.70 29.21
N PHE A 28 23.43 -27.05 29.71
CA PHE A 28 22.16 -26.63 29.13
C PHE A 28 22.01 -25.10 29.20
N PHE A 29 22.23 -24.50 30.37
CA PHE A 29 22.17 -23.05 30.57
C PHE A 29 23.13 -22.30 29.63
N VAL A 30 24.42 -22.68 29.60
CA VAL A 30 25.41 -22.05 28.71
C VAL A 30 25.03 -22.18 27.23
N ARG A 31 24.43 -23.32 26.81
CA ARG A 31 23.92 -23.46 25.44
C ARG A 31 22.71 -22.57 25.17
N ALA A 32 21.77 -22.47 26.11
CA ALA A 32 20.60 -21.61 25.97
C ALA A 32 21.00 -20.12 25.86
N GLU A 33 21.92 -19.66 26.71
CA GLU A 33 22.47 -18.29 26.67
C GLU A 33 23.22 -18.02 25.35
N VAL A 34 24.06 -18.94 24.88
CA VAL A 34 24.75 -18.80 23.59
C VAL A 34 23.75 -18.77 22.42
N HIS A 35 22.80 -19.70 22.36
CA HIS A 35 21.79 -19.73 21.29
C HIS A 35 20.87 -18.51 21.32
N GLY A 36 20.48 -18.02 22.50
CA GLY A 36 19.73 -16.78 22.66
C GLY A 36 20.53 -15.56 22.20
N THR A 37 21.84 -15.52 22.51
CA THR A 37 22.74 -14.44 22.08
C THR A 37 22.91 -14.43 20.55
N THR A 38 23.12 -15.59 19.92
CA THR A 38 23.23 -15.68 18.45
C THR A 38 21.91 -15.37 17.77
N ALA A 39 20.78 -15.89 18.25
CA ALA A 39 19.47 -15.59 17.69
C ALA A 39 19.09 -14.10 17.83
N HIS A 40 19.49 -13.45 18.93
CA HIS A 40 19.32 -12.00 19.08
C HIS A 40 20.21 -11.21 18.12
N ALA A 41 21.49 -11.58 17.98
CA ALA A 41 22.41 -10.93 17.03
C ALA A 41 21.93 -11.09 15.57
N ASP A 42 21.53 -12.29 15.17
CA ASP A 42 20.98 -12.57 13.84
C ASP A 42 19.67 -11.82 13.59
N SER A 43 18.82 -11.70 14.62
CA SER A 43 17.55 -10.94 14.57
C SER A 43 17.78 -9.42 14.42
N GLN A 44 18.84 -8.87 15.04
CA GLN A 44 19.26 -7.49 14.81
C GLN A 44 19.88 -7.31 13.42
N GLN A 45 20.67 -8.27 12.93
CA GLN A 45 21.26 -8.23 11.60
C GLN A 45 20.19 -8.34 10.49
N ALA A 46 19.10 -9.08 10.74
CA ALA A 46 17.90 -9.12 9.91
C ALA A 46 17.13 -7.78 9.92
N LEU A 47 17.02 -7.10 11.06
CA LEU A 47 16.41 -5.76 11.13
C LEU A 47 17.23 -4.73 10.34
N LEU A 48 18.55 -4.69 10.53
CA LEU A 48 19.47 -3.84 9.75
C LEU A 48 19.40 -4.16 8.24
N ALA A 49 19.06 -5.41 7.89
CA ALA A 49 18.81 -5.78 6.50
C ALA A 49 17.50 -5.18 5.96
N ALA A 50 16.41 -5.24 6.72
CA ALA A 50 15.14 -4.59 6.35
C ALA A 50 15.30 -3.05 6.25
N GLU A 51 16.00 -2.42 7.19
CA GLU A 51 16.34 -0.99 7.15
C GLU A 51 17.20 -0.62 5.92
N SER A 52 18.06 -1.52 5.44
CA SER A 52 18.81 -1.31 4.20
C SER A 52 17.88 -1.25 2.97
N GLY A 53 16.80 -2.02 2.96
CA GLY A 53 15.75 -1.93 1.95
C GLY A 53 14.96 -0.63 2.02
N LEU A 54 14.60 -0.16 3.23
CA LEU A 54 13.98 1.16 3.41
C LEU A 54 14.87 2.29 2.88
N ASN A 55 16.20 2.19 3.05
CA ASN A 55 17.14 3.18 2.51
C ASN A 55 17.20 3.15 0.96
N GLU A 56 17.12 1.97 0.33
CA GLU A 56 16.99 1.86 -1.14
C GLU A 56 15.66 2.47 -1.63
N VAL A 57 14.56 2.26 -0.92
CA VAL A 57 13.26 2.91 -1.20
C VAL A 57 13.38 4.44 -1.14
N ILE A 58 13.94 4.98 -0.06
CA ILE A 58 14.12 6.43 0.11
C ILE A 58 15.05 7.00 -0.98
N ALA A 59 16.11 6.27 -1.36
CA ALA A 59 16.98 6.66 -2.47
C ALA A 59 16.24 6.65 -3.82
N THR A 60 15.35 5.68 -4.05
CA THR A 60 14.53 5.58 -5.26
C THR A 60 13.55 6.73 -5.37
N LEU A 61 12.78 7.00 -4.32
CA LEU A 61 11.77 8.07 -4.29
C LEU A 61 12.39 9.49 -4.38
N ARG A 62 13.68 9.64 -4.06
CA ARG A 62 14.46 10.88 -4.29
C ARG A 62 14.88 11.09 -5.74
N LEU A 63 15.15 10.01 -6.47
CA LEU A 63 15.62 10.05 -7.86
C LEU A 63 14.47 10.03 -8.87
N GLU A 64 13.42 9.27 -8.55
CA GLU A 64 12.25 9.01 -9.41
C GLU A 64 10.93 9.44 -8.71
N PRO A 65 10.82 10.68 -8.19
CA PRO A 65 9.62 11.13 -7.47
C PRO A 65 8.40 11.07 -8.39
N HIS A 66 7.30 10.50 -7.87
CA HIS A 66 6.03 10.31 -8.56
C HIS A 66 6.06 9.40 -9.81
N ASN A 67 7.23 8.93 -10.27
CA ASN A 67 7.36 8.03 -11.40
C ASN A 67 7.06 6.57 -11.01
N ALA A 68 5.77 6.22 -10.92
CA ALA A 68 5.30 4.91 -10.50
C ALA A 68 5.96 3.73 -11.25
N THR A 69 6.31 3.88 -12.54
CA THR A 69 6.94 2.82 -13.34
C THR A 69 8.35 2.45 -12.87
N ALA A 70 9.00 3.26 -12.02
CA ALA A 70 10.33 3.03 -11.49
C ALA A 70 10.35 2.49 -10.05
N TRP A 71 9.19 2.36 -9.39
CA TRP A 71 9.11 1.96 -7.99
C TRP A 71 7.87 1.17 -7.54
N PHE A 72 6.76 1.17 -8.28
CA PHE A 72 5.52 0.51 -7.86
C PHE A 72 5.59 -1.03 -7.97
N ASP A 73 6.08 -1.53 -9.11
CA ASP A 73 6.55 -2.91 -9.26
C ASP A 73 7.90 -2.86 -9.96
N SER A 74 8.94 -3.35 -9.29
CA SER A 74 10.33 -3.20 -9.70
C SER A 74 11.22 -4.29 -9.07
N PRO A 75 11.00 -5.58 -9.37
CA PRO A 75 11.80 -6.70 -8.85
C PRO A 75 13.30 -6.55 -9.13
N GLU A 76 13.68 -5.95 -10.25
CA GLU A 76 15.08 -5.65 -10.58
C GLU A 76 15.74 -4.70 -9.57
N ARG A 77 14.98 -3.85 -8.88
CA ARG A 77 15.44 -3.03 -7.75
C ARG A 77 15.17 -3.66 -6.38
N PHE A 78 14.08 -4.39 -6.21
CA PHE A 78 13.57 -4.73 -4.87
C PHE A 78 13.56 -6.22 -4.49
N ARG A 79 13.76 -7.16 -5.41
CA ARG A 79 13.78 -8.60 -5.11
C ARG A 79 15.19 -9.13 -4.77
N HIS A 80 15.32 -9.81 -3.64
CA HIS A 80 16.49 -10.61 -3.20
C HIS A 80 17.82 -9.84 -3.10
N LYS A 81 17.80 -8.55 -2.78
CA LYS A 81 18.98 -7.70 -2.88
C LYS A 81 20.02 -8.01 -1.81
N LEU A 82 21.17 -8.46 -2.29
CA LEU A 82 22.32 -8.80 -1.48
C LEU A 82 22.92 -7.57 -0.78
N ILE A 83 22.97 -7.62 0.54
CA ILE A 83 23.64 -6.62 1.36
C ILE A 83 25.09 -7.03 1.57
N TRP A 84 25.31 -8.29 1.95
CA TRP A 84 26.63 -8.84 2.23
C TRP A 84 26.67 -10.35 2.01
N CYS A 85 27.79 -10.85 1.46
CA CYS A 85 28.15 -12.27 1.33
C CYS A 85 29.69 -12.37 1.37
N GLU A 86 30.24 -13.47 1.87
CA GLU A 86 31.70 -13.70 1.89
C GLU A 86 32.27 -14.13 0.53
N LEU A 87 31.48 -14.83 -0.32
CA LEU A 87 31.99 -15.51 -1.52
C LEU A 87 31.75 -14.77 -2.84
N TYR A 88 30.75 -13.89 -2.93
CA TYR A 88 30.38 -13.22 -4.18
C TYR A 88 29.88 -11.78 -3.98
N GLU A 89 30.14 -10.96 -4.99
CA GLU A 89 29.66 -9.58 -5.11
C GLU A 89 28.27 -9.54 -5.78
N ARG A 90 27.59 -8.38 -5.68
CA ARG A 90 26.21 -8.17 -6.19
C ARG A 90 26.04 -8.50 -7.68
N ASP A 91 27.08 -8.32 -8.48
CA ASP A 91 27.09 -8.61 -9.92
C ASP A 91 27.04 -10.11 -10.25
N ARG A 92 27.53 -10.95 -9.33
CA ARG A 92 27.69 -12.41 -9.47
C ARG A 92 26.74 -13.21 -8.57
N ASP A 93 25.88 -12.53 -7.82
CA ASP A 93 24.84 -13.13 -7.00
C ASP A 93 23.95 -14.11 -7.80
N PRO A 94 23.88 -15.39 -7.41
CA PRO A 94 23.04 -16.38 -8.09
C PRO A 94 21.56 -16.24 -7.71
N VAL A 95 21.24 -15.84 -6.48
CA VAL A 95 19.85 -15.84 -5.97
C VAL A 95 19.04 -14.71 -6.60
N ALA A 96 19.64 -13.54 -6.78
CA ALA A 96 19.00 -12.43 -7.51
C ALA A 96 18.62 -12.80 -8.96
N LYS A 97 19.41 -13.67 -9.60
CA LYS A 97 19.22 -14.09 -11.00
C LYS A 97 18.26 -15.26 -11.19
N THR A 98 18.01 -16.04 -10.14
CA THR A 98 17.31 -17.34 -10.25
C THR A 98 16.10 -17.47 -9.34
N GLY A 99 15.97 -16.62 -8.32
CA GLY A 99 14.88 -16.70 -7.33
C GLY A 99 15.07 -17.76 -6.25
N MET A 100 16.14 -18.58 -6.32
CA MET A 100 16.29 -19.77 -5.50
C MET A 100 17.55 -19.73 -4.64
N ARG A 101 17.39 -19.76 -3.31
CA ARG A 101 18.49 -19.93 -2.35
C ARG A 101 19.13 -21.32 -2.43
N GLU A 102 18.42 -22.31 -2.96
CA GLU A 102 18.92 -23.67 -3.30
C GLU A 102 20.26 -23.64 -4.04
N LEU A 103 20.46 -22.71 -4.97
CA LEU A 103 21.69 -22.61 -5.75
C LEU A 103 22.88 -22.05 -4.95
N SER A 104 22.66 -21.45 -3.78
CA SER A 104 23.73 -21.14 -2.81
C SER A 104 24.20 -22.36 -2.00
N ARG A 105 23.73 -23.58 -2.35
CA ARG A 105 24.04 -24.87 -1.72
C ARG A 105 24.85 -25.82 -2.64
N GLU A 106 25.35 -25.35 -3.79
CA GLU A 106 26.13 -26.18 -4.73
C GLU A 106 27.24 -26.98 -4.01
N GLY A 107 27.26 -28.29 -4.24
CA GLY A 107 28.16 -29.23 -3.54
C GLY A 107 27.61 -29.84 -2.25
N GLY A 108 26.39 -29.50 -1.82
CA GLY A 108 25.73 -30.11 -0.65
C GLY A 108 26.24 -29.61 0.70
N GLY A 109 26.82 -28.40 0.73
CA GLY A 109 27.23 -27.73 1.96
C GLY A 109 26.08 -27.05 2.70
N ALA A 110 26.40 -26.42 3.83
CA ALA A 110 25.53 -25.38 4.39
C ALA A 110 25.46 -24.18 3.42
N PRO A 111 24.35 -23.42 3.38
CA PRO A 111 24.26 -22.25 2.51
C PRO A 111 25.33 -21.22 2.86
N THR A 112 25.82 -20.51 1.85
CA THR A 112 26.81 -19.44 2.07
C THR A 112 26.24 -18.35 2.99
N PRO A 113 27.00 -17.86 3.99
CA PRO A 113 26.57 -16.73 4.81
C PRO A 113 26.33 -15.47 3.97
N ALA A 114 25.07 -15.20 3.68
CA ALA A 114 24.59 -14.03 2.98
C ALA A 114 23.41 -13.39 3.73
N TRP A 115 23.34 -12.05 3.65
CA TRP A 115 22.28 -11.19 4.19
C TRP A 115 21.63 -10.39 3.06
N ARG A 116 20.30 -10.35 3.06
CA ARG A 116 19.47 -9.83 1.95
C ARG A 116 18.31 -8.99 2.45
N PHE A 117 17.78 -8.16 1.56
CA PHE A 117 16.42 -7.64 1.70
C PHE A 117 15.55 -7.95 0.47
N SER A 118 14.24 -7.98 0.68
CA SER A 118 13.25 -7.77 -0.36
C SER A 118 12.25 -6.72 0.09
N VAL A 119 11.98 -5.70 -0.74
CA VAL A 119 10.81 -4.82 -0.54
C VAL A 119 9.64 -5.49 -1.23
N VAL A 120 8.59 -5.76 -0.48
CA VAL A 120 7.43 -6.55 -0.90
C VAL A 120 6.16 -5.74 -0.73
N ALA A 121 5.20 -6.01 -1.58
CA ALA A 121 3.86 -5.48 -1.48
C ALA A 121 2.88 -6.45 -2.12
N ASP A 122 1.61 -6.32 -1.74
CA ASP A 122 0.54 -7.09 -2.33
C ASP A 122 0.23 -6.58 -3.75
N ARG A 123 -0.32 -7.48 -4.56
CA ARG A 123 -0.81 -7.19 -5.91
C ARG A 123 -2.33 -7.14 -5.88
N ASP A 124 -2.95 -6.11 -6.43
CA ASP A 124 -4.40 -6.12 -6.65
C ASP A 124 -4.79 -7.26 -7.60
N ARG A 125 -5.95 -7.88 -7.34
CA ARG A 125 -6.46 -9.04 -8.09
C ARG A 125 -6.53 -8.75 -9.59
N ASP A 126 -5.85 -9.58 -10.39
CA ASP A 126 -6.15 -9.73 -11.81
C ASP A 126 -7.60 -10.26 -11.97
N PRO A 127 -8.49 -9.58 -12.73
CA PRO A 127 -9.83 -10.08 -13.04
C PRO A 127 -9.88 -11.51 -13.59
N SER A 128 -8.78 -12.06 -14.13
CA SER A 128 -8.70 -13.47 -14.54
C SER A 128 -8.84 -14.46 -13.36
N GLY A 129 -8.48 -14.05 -12.14
CA GLY A 129 -8.43 -14.92 -10.95
C GLY A 129 -7.31 -15.97 -10.96
N LEU A 130 -6.44 -15.99 -11.97
CA LEU A 130 -5.40 -17.02 -12.14
C LEU A 130 -4.12 -16.75 -11.35
N ASP A 131 -3.97 -15.54 -10.78
CA ASP A 131 -2.70 -15.03 -10.23
C ASP A 131 -2.77 -14.73 -8.72
N ASN A 132 -3.59 -15.47 -7.96
CA ASN A 132 -3.75 -15.32 -6.49
C ASN A 132 -2.48 -15.65 -5.66
N LYS A 133 -1.31 -15.80 -6.29
CA LYS A 133 -0.03 -16.19 -5.66
C LYS A 133 1.19 -15.36 -6.11
N SER A 134 1.03 -14.29 -6.88
CA SER A 134 2.18 -13.43 -7.26
C SER A 134 2.47 -12.29 -6.28
N ILE A 135 3.75 -12.17 -5.91
CA ILE A 135 4.28 -11.07 -5.10
C ILE A 135 4.59 -9.87 -6.01
N ARG A 136 4.20 -8.66 -5.60
CA ARG A 136 4.70 -7.41 -6.19
C ARG A 136 5.97 -6.97 -5.44
N PHE A 137 7.04 -6.64 -6.16
CA PHE A 137 8.30 -6.24 -5.55
C PHE A 137 8.51 -4.74 -5.70
N GLY A 138 7.88 -3.96 -4.83
CA GLY A 138 7.90 -2.50 -4.91
C GLY A 138 7.15 -1.83 -3.77
N ILE A 139 6.91 -0.53 -3.95
CA ILE A 139 6.38 0.37 -2.90
C ILE A 139 4.87 0.58 -3.09
N THR A 140 4.10 0.66 -2.00
CA THR A 140 2.68 1.03 -2.05
C THR A 140 2.51 2.53 -1.75
N PRO A 141 1.91 3.33 -2.64
CA PRO A 141 1.56 4.71 -2.34
C PRO A 141 0.24 4.76 -1.57
N GLU A 142 0.18 5.55 -0.49
CA GLU A 142 -1.07 5.65 0.28
C GLU A 142 -2.15 6.49 -0.44
N SER A 143 -1.77 7.31 -1.43
CA SER A 143 -2.73 7.87 -2.38
C SER A 143 -3.35 6.83 -3.34
N GLY A 144 -2.92 5.57 -3.32
CA GLY A 144 -3.61 4.47 -4.01
C GLY A 144 -4.89 3.98 -3.32
N LYS A 145 -5.26 4.56 -2.16
CA LYS A 145 -6.34 4.11 -1.27
C LYS A 145 -7.32 5.23 -0.93
N LEU A 146 -8.51 4.87 -0.44
CA LEU A 146 -9.48 5.83 0.08
C LEU A 146 -9.02 6.35 1.45
N ASN A 147 -9.01 7.68 1.65
CA ASN A 147 -8.67 8.27 2.94
C ASN A 147 -9.89 8.30 3.88
N LEU A 148 -9.89 7.45 4.90
CA LEU A 148 -10.96 7.30 5.88
C LEU A 148 -11.33 8.63 6.59
N ASN A 149 -10.35 9.51 6.78
CA ASN A 149 -10.53 10.79 7.47
C ASN A 149 -11.16 11.89 6.58
N THR A 150 -11.26 11.69 5.27
CA THR A 150 -11.84 12.69 4.34
C THR A 150 -12.81 12.13 3.30
N ALA A 151 -13.06 10.83 3.30
CA ALA A 151 -14.06 10.19 2.43
C ALA A 151 -15.48 10.70 2.74
N SER A 152 -16.29 10.93 1.70
CA SER A 152 -17.71 11.24 1.90
C SER A 152 -18.47 10.02 2.44
N GLU A 153 -19.67 10.25 2.98
CA GLU A 153 -20.56 9.18 3.43
C GLU A 153 -20.87 8.19 2.31
N ALA A 154 -21.16 8.67 1.09
CA ALA A 154 -21.37 7.83 -0.09
C ALA A 154 -20.15 6.95 -0.42
N GLN A 155 -18.92 7.46 -0.26
CA GLN A 155 -17.69 6.68 -0.51
C GLN A 155 -17.46 5.59 0.54
N VAL A 156 -17.71 5.90 1.83
CA VAL A 156 -17.65 4.91 2.92
C VAL A 156 -18.73 3.85 2.71
N ALA A 157 -19.96 4.26 2.42
CA ALA A 157 -21.09 3.35 2.20
C ALA A 157 -20.86 2.42 1.00
N ALA A 158 -20.36 2.93 -0.13
CA ALA A 158 -20.04 2.13 -1.30
C ALA A 158 -18.93 1.10 -1.01
N LEU A 159 -17.84 1.50 -0.35
CA LEU A 159 -16.74 0.59 0.00
C LEU A 159 -17.18 -0.50 0.98
N LEU A 160 -17.89 -0.13 2.05
CA LEU A 160 -18.37 -1.10 3.04
C LEU A 160 -19.42 -2.04 2.43
N THR A 161 -20.32 -1.55 1.58
CA THR A 161 -21.32 -2.40 0.92
C THR A 161 -20.67 -3.41 -0.03
N ASP A 162 -19.70 -2.98 -0.87
CA ASP A 162 -19.04 -3.89 -1.80
C ASP A 162 -18.14 -4.92 -1.08
N VAL A 163 -17.29 -4.48 -0.14
CA VAL A 163 -16.36 -5.39 0.57
C VAL A 163 -17.10 -6.35 1.50
N LEU A 164 -18.12 -5.89 2.22
CA LEU A 164 -18.82 -6.73 3.21
C LEU A 164 -19.95 -7.57 2.59
N SER A 165 -20.31 -7.37 1.32
CA SER A 165 -21.31 -8.17 0.60
C SER A 165 -21.04 -9.68 0.58
N ARG A 166 -19.79 -10.07 0.81
CA ARG A 166 -19.31 -11.45 0.77
C ARG A 166 -19.21 -12.12 2.14
N LEU A 167 -19.08 -11.34 3.22
CA LEU A 167 -18.88 -11.86 4.56
C LEU A 167 -20.23 -12.28 5.18
N PRO A 168 -20.52 -13.59 5.33
CA PRO A 168 -21.83 -14.08 5.74
C PRO A 168 -22.18 -13.81 7.21
N GLN A 169 -21.31 -13.11 7.95
CA GLN A 169 -21.44 -12.77 9.37
C GLN A 169 -21.84 -11.30 9.59
N VAL A 170 -22.10 -10.51 8.54
CA VAL A 170 -22.45 -9.09 8.62
C VAL A 170 -23.96 -8.89 8.45
N ASP A 171 -24.72 -8.96 9.55
CA ASP A 171 -26.19 -8.85 9.54
C ASP A 171 -26.70 -7.46 9.09
N ASN A 172 -25.95 -6.37 9.35
CA ASN A 172 -26.38 -5.01 9.04
C ASN A 172 -25.19 -4.08 8.71
N VAL A 173 -24.92 -3.86 7.42
CA VAL A 173 -23.86 -2.96 6.94
C VAL A 173 -24.15 -1.49 7.30
N THR A 174 -25.42 -1.08 7.34
CA THR A 174 -25.80 0.32 7.65
C THR A 174 -25.44 0.71 9.08
N GLU A 175 -25.54 -0.21 10.05
CA GLU A 175 -25.06 0.04 11.41
C GLU A 175 -23.54 0.24 11.49
N LEU A 176 -22.77 -0.47 10.66
CA LEU A 176 -21.31 -0.29 10.58
C LEU A 176 -20.94 1.05 9.94
N ILE A 177 -21.64 1.45 8.87
CA ILE A 177 -21.46 2.77 8.24
C ILE A 177 -21.75 3.87 9.26
N ASN A 178 -22.91 3.81 9.93
CA ASN A 178 -23.34 4.84 10.87
C ASN A 178 -22.43 4.91 12.10
N ALA A 179 -22.01 3.78 12.67
CA ALA A 179 -21.07 3.77 13.79
C ALA A 179 -19.67 4.31 13.43
N LEU A 180 -19.21 4.08 12.20
CA LEU A 180 -17.95 4.65 11.68
C LEU A 180 -18.04 6.16 11.50
N LEU A 181 -19.20 6.68 11.08
CA LEU A 181 -19.46 8.10 10.92
C LEU A 181 -19.56 8.81 12.28
N ASP A 182 -20.35 8.29 13.22
CA ASP A 182 -20.45 8.77 14.61
C ASP A 182 -19.06 8.81 15.30
N TRP A 183 -18.20 7.82 15.06
CA TRP A 183 -16.84 7.82 15.62
C TRP A 183 -15.95 8.97 15.09
N ARG A 184 -16.24 9.45 13.87
CA ARG A 184 -15.35 10.29 13.05
C ARG A 184 -15.70 11.78 13.04
N ASP A 185 -16.99 12.12 13.11
CA ASP A 185 -17.41 13.53 13.13
C ASP A 185 -17.14 14.20 14.48
N ALA A 186 -17.61 15.43 14.70
CA ALA A 186 -17.20 16.27 15.83
C ALA A 186 -18.34 16.64 16.80
N ASP A 187 -19.55 16.11 16.59
CA ASP A 187 -20.68 16.35 17.48
C ASP A 187 -20.88 15.16 18.43
N ASN A 188 -22.11 14.82 18.83
CA ASN A 188 -22.46 13.70 19.73
C ASN A 188 -23.86 13.12 19.38
N ASP A 189 -24.42 13.46 18.21
CA ASP A 189 -25.81 13.15 17.83
C ASP A 189 -25.89 11.81 17.09
N THR A 190 -26.01 10.73 17.88
CA THR A 190 -26.00 9.32 17.41
C THR A 190 -26.94 9.05 16.23
N ARG A 191 -26.41 8.53 15.12
CA ARG A 191 -27.22 8.12 13.95
C ARG A 191 -28.10 6.90 14.25
N GLU A 192 -29.11 6.65 13.42
CA GLU A 192 -29.95 5.45 13.57
C GLU A 192 -29.09 4.19 13.43
N GLY A 193 -29.02 3.39 14.50
CA GLY A 193 -28.14 2.22 14.55
C GLY A 193 -26.64 2.53 14.68
N GLY A 194 -26.25 3.80 14.83
CA GLY A 194 -24.88 4.21 15.11
C GLY A 194 -24.40 3.86 16.53
N ALA A 195 -23.38 4.58 16.99
CA ALA A 195 -22.82 4.46 18.33
C ALA A 195 -21.95 5.66 18.70
N GLU A 196 -22.32 6.29 19.82
CA GLU A 196 -21.64 7.44 20.41
C GLU A 196 -21.01 7.11 21.78
N SER A 197 -20.40 8.11 22.42
CA SER A 197 -19.85 8.01 23.77
C SER A 197 -20.81 7.39 24.81
N ASP A 198 -22.13 7.61 24.68
CA ASP A 198 -23.16 6.97 25.53
C ASP A 198 -23.23 5.44 25.34
N TYR A 199 -22.90 4.91 24.16
CA TYR A 199 -22.79 3.46 23.91
C TYR A 199 -21.46 2.92 24.44
N TYR A 200 -20.32 3.52 24.06
CA TYR A 200 -18.99 2.98 24.40
C TYR A 200 -18.70 3.01 25.91
N ASN A 201 -19.31 3.93 26.67
CA ASN A 201 -19.24 3.94 28.14
C ASN A 201 -20.03 2.81 28.83
N THR A 202 -20.79 1.99 28.09
CA THR A 202 -21.43 0.77 28.63
C THR A 202 -20.57 -0.49 28.52
N LEU A 203 -19.44 -0.42 27.80
CA LEU A 203 -18.55 -1.56 27.56
C LEU A 203 -17.61 -1.82 28.76
N GLU A 204 -16.97 -2.99 28.79
CA GLU A 204 -15.95 -3.34 29.78
C GLU A 204 -14.59 -3.62 29.08
N PRO A 205 -13.57 -2.76 29.25
CA PRO A 205 -13.57 -1.47 29.94
C PRO A 205 -14.35 -0.39 29.15
N PRO A 206 -14.92 0.62 29.83
CA PRO A 206 -15.61 1.72 29.17
C PRO A 206 -14.64 2.74 28.56
N TYR A 207 -15.03 3.34 27.44
CA TYR A 207 -14.33 4.44 26.78
C TYR A 207 -15.35 5.38 26.11
N ASN A 208 -14.89 6.55 25.67
CA ASN A 208 -15.69 7.47 24.86
C ASN A 208 -15.55 7.10 23.38
N ALA A 209 -16.50 7.56 22.55
CA ALA A 209 -16.22 7.73 21.13
C ALA A 209 -15.07 8.75 20.96
N LYS A 210 -14.43 8.74 19.78
CA LYS A 210 -13.31 9.64 19.51
C LYS A 210 -13.76 11.03 19.11
N ASN A 211 -14.83 11.11 18.31
CA ASN A 211 -15.41 12.32 17.78
C ASN A 211 -14.32 13.17 17.08
N GLY A 212 -13.63 12.52 16.13
CA GLY A 212 -12.56 13.11 15.33
C GLY A 212 -11.81 12.09 14.45
N PRO A 213 -10.78 12.52 13.71
CA PRO A 213 -10.09 11.69 12.73
C PRO A 213 -9.34 10.51 13.36
N PHE A 214 -9.36 9.36 12.67
CA PHE A 214 -8.66 8.13 13.02
C PHE A 214 -7.12 8.31 13.01
N ASP A 215 -6.44 7.83 14.07
CA ASP A 215 -4.97 7.83 14.20
C ASP A 215 -4.34 6.53 13.68
N SER A 216 -5.13 5.49 13.46
CA SER A 216 -4.71 4.23 12.81
C SER A 216 -5.90 3.54 12.15
N ILE A 217 -5.63 2.65 11.18
CA ILE A 217 -6.67 1.79 10.59
C ILE A 217 -7.20 0.76 11.60
N GLU A 218 -6.35 0.27 12.51
CA GLU A 218 -6.77 -0.64 13.58
C GLU A 218 -7.69 -0.01 14.65
N GLU A 219 -7.81 1.31 14.68
CA GLU A 219 -8.77 2.01 15.54
C GLU A 219 -10.23 1.69 15.17
N LEU A 220 -10.49 1.23 13.93
CA LEU A 220 -11.78 0.66 13.54
C LEU A 220 -12.20 -0.51 14.45
N LEU A 221 -11.28 -1.25 15.07
CA LEU A 221 -11.61 -2.34 16.02
C LEU A 221 -12.19 -1.85 17.36
N LEU A 222 -12.29 -0.53 17.56
CA LEU A 222 -13.01 0.09 18.68
C LEU A 222 -14.42 0.57 18.28
N VAL A 223 -14.73 0.63 16.99
CA VAL A 223 -16.03 1.07 16.49
C VAL A 223 -17.06 -0.06 16.64
N LYS A 224 -18.29 0.28 17.04
CA LYS A 224 -19.38 -0.70 17.22
C LYS A 224 -19.52 -1.63 16.01
N GLY A 225 -19.46 -2.94 16.27
CA GLY A 225 -19.70 -4.00 15.29
C GLY A 225 -18.49 -4.41 14.44
N PHE A 226 -17.44 -3.59 14.37
CA PHE A 226 -16.23 -3.93 13.64
C PHE A 226 -15.42 -5.04 14.35
N ASN A 227 -14.74 -5.86 13.56
CA ASN A 227 -13.95 -6.99 14.04
C ASN A 227 -12.83 -7.34 13.05
N ALA A 228 -12.03 -8.37 13.36
CA ALA A 228 -10.91 -8.79 12.52
C ALA A 228 -11.32 -9.26 11.11
N ALA A 229 -12.46 -9.93 10.95
CA ALA A 229 -12.96 -10.38 9.64
C ALA A 229 -13.39 -9.19 8.77
N ILE A 230 -14.06 -8.20 9.36
CA ILE A 230 -14.42 -6.94 8.67
C ILE A 230 -13.15 -6.16 8.28
N LEU A 231 -12.15 -6.10 9.17
CA LEU A 231 -10.98 -5.26 8.95
C LEU A 231 -9.92 -5.87 8.03
N TYR A 232 -9.58 -7.14 8.20
CA TYR A 232 -8.51 -7.82 7.42
C TYR A 232 -9.06 -8.86 6.44
N GLY A 233 -10.29 -9.32 6.64
CA GLY A 233 -10.81 -10.48 5.92
C GLY A 233 -9.95 -11.71 6.15
N GLU A 234 -9.94 -12.59 5.16
CA GLU A 234 -9.27 -13.89 5.20
C GLU A 234 -7.73 -13.76 5.24
N ASP A 235 -7.21 -12.63 4.74
CA ASP A 235 -5.79 -12.24 4.70
C ASP A 235 -5.25 -11.86 6.10
N VAL A 236 -5.38 -12.79 7.05
CA VAL A 236 -5.00 -12.60 8.46
C VAL A 236 -3.50 -12.38 8.63
N ASN A 237 -2.71 -12.94 7.72
CA ASN A 237 -1.26 -12.75 7.69
C ASN A 237 -0.83 -11.49 6.92
N ARG A 238 -1.71 -10.89 6.08
CA ARG A 238 -1.51 -9.63 5.34
C ARG A 238 -0.45 -9.72 4.23
N ASN A 239 -0.46 -10.77 3.41
CA ASN A 239 0.36 -10.89 2.20
C ASN A 239 -0.45 -10.67 0.90
N GLY A 240 -1.78 -10.77 0.97
CA GLY A 240 -2.64 -10.75 -0.21
C GLY A 240 -2.53 -11.99 -1.11
N ILE A 241 -1.90 -13.07 -0.63
CA ILE A 241 -1.75 -14.38 -1.29
C ILE A 241 -2.79 -15.31 -0.69
N LEU A 242 -3.48 -16.11 -1.50
CA LEU A 242 -4.38 -17.12 -0.96
C LEU A 242 -3.59 -18.33 -0.44
N ASP A 243 -3.31 -18.33 0.86
CA ASP A 243 -2.63 -19.41 1.57
C ASP A 243 -3.57 -20.61 1.87
N GLU A 244 -3.00 -21.79 2.13
CA GLU A 244 -3.80 -23.03 2.28
C GLU A 244 -4.75 -22.99 3.49
N ASN A 245 -4.39 -22.26 4.55
CA ASN A 245 -5.23 -22.04 5.75
C ASN A 245 -6.19 -20.84 5.62
N GLU A 246 -6.22 -20.20 4.46
CA GLU A 246 -7.13 -19.10 4.11
C GLU A 246 -8.06 -19.53 2.95
N ASN A 247 -8.07 -20.85 2.64
CA ASN A 247 -9.00 -21.54 1.75
C ASN A 247 -9.20 -23.02 2.18
N ASP A 248 -9.41 -23.27 3.48
CA ASP A 248 -9.85 -24.57 4.03
C ASP A 248 -11.19 -24.51 4.81
N GLY A 249 -11.74 -23.33 5.00
CA GLY A 249 -13.01 -23.05 5.68
C GLY A 249 -12.85 -23.08 7.21
N ASP A 250 -13.74 -23.80 7.89
CA ASP A 250 -13.67 -24.01 9.35
C ASP A 250 -12.61 -25.05 9.78
N GLU A 251 -11.74 -25.57 8.89
CA GLU A 251 -10.72 -26.56 9.27
C GLU A 251 -9.53 -25.94 10.02
N SER A 252 -9.20 -24.66 9.75
CA SER A 252 -8.07 -23.97 10.40
C SER A 252 -8.44 -22.57 10.96
N PHE A 253 -7.62 -21.55 10.68
CA PHE A 253 -7.84 -20.15 11.07
C PHE A 253 -7.43 -19.29 9.85
N PRO A 254 -8.31 -18.39 9.36
CA PRO A 254 -9.47 -17.82 10.07
C PRO A 254 -10.80 -18.62 10.02
N PRO A 255 -11.59 -18.65 11.11
CA PRO A 255 -12.88 -19.34 11.21
C PRO A 255 -14.04 -18.51 10.60
N TYR A 256 -13.79 -17.97 9.42
CA TYR A 256 -14.74 -17.19 8.61
C TYR A 256 -14.35 -17.21 7.12
N ASP A 257 -13.37 -18.03 6.74
CA ASP A 257 -13.03 -18.37 5.37
C ASP A 257 -14.21 -19.06 4.65
N ASN A 258 -14.51 -18.60 3.45
CA ASN A 258 -15.64 -19.05 2.64
C ASN A 258 -15.31 -20.21 1.67
N HIS A 259 -14.03 -20.50 1.41
CA HIS A 259 -13.52 -21.53 0.49
C HIS A 259 -14.08 -21.43 -0.95
N ASP A 260 -14.21 -20.21 -1.52
CA ASP A 260 -14.56 -20.01 -2.95
C ASP A 260 -13.37 -19.99 -3.93
N GLY A 261 -12.12 -19.96 -3.42
CA GLY A 261 -10.90 -19.81 -4.22
C GLY A 261 -10.44 -18.37 -4.43
N THR A 262 -11.05 -17.38 -3.77
CA THR A 262 -10.67 -15.97 -3.70
C THR A 262 -10.26 -15.58 -2.29
N LEU A 263 -9.19 -14.80 -2.14
CA LEU A 263 -8.88 -14.10 -0.89
C LEU A 263 -9.67 -12.79 -0.77
N ASP A 264 -10.60 -12.69 0.18
CA ASP A 264 -11.21 -11.41 0.56
C ASP A 264 -10.35 -10.69 1.62
N ARG A 265 -9.68 -9.60 1.23
CA ARG A 265 -8.68 -8.86 2.05
C ARG A 265 -9.24 -7.79 3.00
N GLY A 266 -10.52 -7.86 3.35
CA GLY A 266 -11.20 -6.92 4.24
C GLY A 266 -11.09 -5.44 3.85
N LEU A 267 -11.33 -4.54 4.80
CA LEU A 267 -11.29 -3.09 4.58
C LEU A 267 -9.88 -2.47 4.63
N ALA A 268 -8.94 -3.04 5.39
CA ALA A 268 -7.62 -2.46 5.64
C ALA A 268 -6.71 -2.38 4.41
N HIS A 269 -6.99 -3.19 3.38
CA HIS A 269 -6.32 -3.07 2.07
C HIS A 269 -6.68 -1.74 1.36
N PHE A 270 -7.97 -1.39 1.34
CA PHE A 270 -8.51 -0.28 0.54
C PHE A 270 -8.49 1.08 1.25
N LEU A 271 -8.19 1.11 2.55
CA LEU A 271 -8.22 2.31 3.40
C LEU A 271 -6.83 2.84 3.79
N THR A 272 -6.74 4.17 3.88
CA THR A 272 -5.63 4.89 4.53
C THR A 272 -6.17 5.96 5.48
N ILE A 273 -5.32 6.47 6.36
CA ILE A 273 -5.54 7.71 7.13
C ILE A 273 -4.65 8.86 6.65
N CYS A 274 -3.71 8.59 5.74
CA CYS A 274 -2.53 9.44 5.53
C CYS A 274 -2.16 9.64 4.06
N SER A 275 -3.13 9.93 3.19
CA SER A 275 -2.84 10.51 1.86
C SER A 275 -3.03 12.04 1.87
N ARG A 276 -1.96 12.79 1.57
CA ARG A 276 -1.98 14.26 1.45
C ARG A 276 -0.95 14.78 0.42
N GLU A 277 -1.40 15.59 -0.53
CA GLU A 277 -0.58 16.25 -1.54
C GLU A 277 -0.37 17.75 -1.19
N PRO A 278 0.84 18.33 -1.22
CA PRO A 278 1.01 19.78 -1.29
C PRO A 278 0.55 20.32 -2.66
N ASP A 279 -0.05 21.52 -2.70
CA ASP A 279 -0.48 22.15 -3.97
C ASP A 279 0.69 22.76 -4.75
N THR A 280 1.58 21.88 -5.22
CA THR A 280 2.80 22.18 -5.97
C THR A 280 2.80 21.48 -7.32
N ALA A 281 3.41 22.12 -8.31
CA ALA A 281 3.79 21.51 -9.57
C ALA A 281 4.82 20.37 -9.39
N LEU A 282 5.10 19.63 -10.46
CA LEU A 282 6.05 18.50 -10.48
C LEU A 282 7.51 18.88 -10.19
N ASP A 283 7.86 20.17 -10.26
CA ASP A 283 9.17 20.71 -9.86
C ASP A 283 9.21 21.19 -8.40
N ASN A 284 8.14 20.96 -7.63
CA ASN A 284 7.92 21.42 -6.25
C ASN A 284 7.73 22.94 -6.09
N LYS A 285 7.62 23.73 -7.17
CA LYS A 285 7.12 25.11 -7.07
C LYS A 285 5.63 25.10 -6.68
N PRO A 286 5.12 26.06 -5.88
CA PRO A 286 3.68 26.20 -5.65
C PRO A 286 2.91 26.34 -6.96
N ARG A 287 1.67 25.82 -7.03
CA ARG A 287 0.81 26.09 -8.18
C ARG A 287 0.40 27.57 -8.22
N ILE A 288 0.25 28.09 -9.44
CA ILE A 288 -0.21 29.45 -9.70
C ILE A 288 -1.71 29.50 -9.41
N ASN A 289 -2.06 30.01 -8.23
CA ASN A 289 -3.44 30.07 -7.76
C ASN A 289 -4.22 31.16 -8.53
N LEU A 290 -5.23 30.74 -9.29
CA LEU A 290 -6.09 31.60 -10.09
C LEU A 290 -7.04 32.48 -9.25
N ALA A 291 -6.95 32.47 -7.92
CA ALA A 291 -7.53 33.50 -7.04
C ALA A 291 -6.77 34.83 -7.09
N LEU A 292 -5.46 34.80 -7.42
CA LEU A 292 -4.58 35.95 -7.33
C LEU A 292 -4.88 37.03 -8.39
N ASP A 293 -4.30 38.22 -8.19
CA ASP A 293 -4.40 39.32 -9.14
C ASP A 293 -3.55 39.05 -10.40
N THR A 294 -3.90 39.69 -11.51
CA THR A 294 -3.27 39.45 -12.81
C THR A 294 -1.77 39.78 -12.83
N ALA A 295 -1.29 40.76 -12.03
CA ALA A 295 0.14 41.10 -12.03
C ALA A 295 0.96 40.05 -11.26
N THR A 296 0.44 39.55 -10.14
CA THR A 296 1.03 38.41 -9.42
C THR A 296 1.02 37.14 -10.28
N ILE A 297 -0.08 36.85 -10.97
CA ILE A 297 -0.19 35.69 -11.89
C ILE A 297 0.84 35.79 -13.03
N THR A 298 0.96 36.94 -13.71
CA THR A 298 1.96 37.11 -14.78
C THR A 298 3.39 36.94 -14.25
N ALA A 299 3.72 37.52 -13.09
CA ALA A 299 5.06 37.37 -12.49
C ALA A 299 5.36 35.90 -12.12
N GLN A 300 4.37 35.16 -11.59
CA GLN A 300 4.53 33.73 -11.31
C GLN A 300 4.67 32.90 -12.60
N ILE A 301 4.00 33.26 -13.70
CA ILE A 301 4.19 32.59 -14.99
C ILE A 301 5.64 32.77 -15.48
N GLU A 302 6.17 34.01 -15.42
CA GLU A 302 7.56 34.33 -15.82
C GLU A 302 8.63 33.63 -14.95
N GLU A 303 8.33 33.34 -13.68
CA GLU A 303 9.26 32.64 -12.76
C GLU A 303 9.10 31.11 -12.78
N TYR A 304 7.88 30.61 -12.97
CA TYR A 304 7.56 29.20 -12.74
C TYR A 304 7.70 28.35 -14.01
N PHE A 305 7.32 28.86 -15.17
CA PHE A 305 7.48 28.17 -16.46
C PHE A 305 8.93 28.24 -16.96
N THR A 306 9.40 27.17 -17.60
CA THR A 306 10.59 27.21 -18.46
C THR A 306 10.24 27.80 -19.83
N PRO A 307 11.23 28.29 -20.61
CA PRO A 307 10.98 28.83 -21.95
C PRO A 307 10.33 27.82 -22.90
N GLU A 308 10.68 26.54 -22.78
CA GLU A 308 10.14 25.44 -23.61
C GLU A 308 8.68 25.14 -23.26
N GLU A 309 8.33 25.09 -21.96
CA GLU A 309 6.92 24.98 -21.52
C GLU A 309 6.08 26.17 -21.98
N LEU A 310 6.63 27.38 -21.91
CA LEU A 310 5.91 28.60 -22.29
C LEU A 310 5.69 28.68 -23.81
N GLU A 311 6.65 28.26 -24.64
CA GLU A 311 6.48 28.17 -26.11
C GLU A 311 5.34 27.22 -26.50
N ILE A 312 5.21 26.08 -25.81
CA ILE A 312 4.10 25.13 -25.99
C ILE A 312 2.77 25.73 -25.49
N CYS A 313 2.78 26.39 -24.33
CA CYS A 313 1.57 26.77 -23.59
C CYS A 313 1.06 28.19 -23.87
N GLN A 314 1.76 29.01 -24.67
CA GLN A 314 1.45 30.44 -24.83
C GLN A 314 -0.03 30.72 -25.11
N GLY A 315 -0.67 29.99 -26.02
CA GLY A 315 -2.09 30.19 -26.35
C GLY A 315 -3.07 29.86 -25.20
N ALA A 316 -2.71 28.91 -24.34
CA ALA A 316 -3.48 28.58 -23.13
C ALA A 316 -3.25 29.61 -22.01
N VAL A 317 -2.02 30.11 -21.87
CA VAL A 317 -1.66 31.20 -20.95
C VAL A 317 -2.36 32.51 -21.34
N ASP A 318 -2.32 32.88 -22.62
CA ASP A 318 -3.00 34.05 -23.17
C ASP A 318 -4.52 33.98 -22.93
N PHE A 319 -5.12 32.80 -23.05
CA PHE A 319 -6.54 32.57 -22.75
C PHE A 319 -6.87 32.74 -21.26
N ILE A 320 -6.06 32.18 -20.35
CA ILE A 320 -6.22 32.37 -18.90
C ILE A 320 -6.10 33.86 -18.52
N LEU A 321 -5.13 34.57 -19.10
CA LEU A 321 -4.95 36.01 -18.90
C LEU A 321 -6.09 36.85 -19.53
N GLN A 322 -6.66 36.41 -20.67
CA GLN A 322 -7.86 37.01 -21.27
C GLN A 322 -9.08 36.86 -20.36
N LEU A 323 -9.35 35.65 -19.86
CA LEU A 323 -10.43 35.39 -18.90
C LEU A 323 -10.27 36.25 -17.63
N LYS A 324 -9.04 36.38 -17.11
CA LYS A 324 -8.72 37.32 -16.02
C LYS A 324 -9.00 38.78 -16.38
N GLY A 325 -8.64 39.22 -17.59
CA GLY A 325 -8.95 40.56 -18.11
C GLY A 325 -10.44 40.82 -18.33
N GLN A 326 -11.26 39.77 -18.44
CA GLN A 326 -12.72 39.82 -18.53
C GLN A 326 -13.42 39.70 -17.16
N ASN A 327 -12.67 39.65 -16.05
CA ASN A 327 -13.16 39.37 -14.69
C ASN A 327 -13.92 38.03 -14.56
N PHE A 328 -13.51 37.00 -15.30
CA PHE A 328 -14.04 35.64 -15.11
C PHE A 328 -13.77 35.15 -13.68
N ASP A 329 -14.80 34.64 -13.00
CA ASP A 329 -14.68 34.10 -11.65
C ASP A 329 -14.22 32.65 -11.69
N PHE A 330 -12.93 32.43 -11.39
CA PHE A 330 -12.35 31.09 -11.36
C PHE A 330 -12.83 30.24 -10.16
N SER A 331 -13.55 30.80 -9.18
CA SER A 331 -14.11 30.04 -8.06
C SER A 331 -15.37 29.23 -8.43
N GLN A 332 -15.95 29.46 -9.62
CA GLN A 332 -16.99 28.61 -10.19
C GLN A 332 -16.44 27.28 -10.74
N LEU A 333 -15.11 27.14 -10.85
CA LEU A 333 -14.45 25.93 -11.34
C LEU A 333 -14.04 25.03 -10.17
N ASN A 334 -14.48 23.77 -10.21
CA ASN A 334 -14.06 22.74 -9.27
C ASN A 334 -12.61 22.28 -9.54
N HIS A 335 -12.14 22.36 -10.79
CA HIS A 335 -10.75 22.06 -11.15
C HIS A 335 -10.29 22.80 -12.42
N VAL A 336 -8.98 23.09 -12.52
CA VAL A 336 -8.36 23.73 -13.71
C VAL A 336 -8.56 22.93 -15.01
N ALA A 337 -8.84 21.62 -14.91
CA ALA A 337 -9.18 20.79 -16.07
C ALA A 337 -10.37 21.34 -16.86
N GLN A 338 -11.36 21.94 -16.20
CA GLN A 338 -12.56 22.51 -16.84
C GLN A 338 -12.29 23.72 -17.77
N LEU A 339 -11.05 24.22 -17.78
CA LEU A 339 -10.58 25.20 -18.76
C LEU A 339 -10.35 24.57 -20.13
N TYR A 340 -10.16 23.26 -20.23
CA TYR A 340 -10.21 22.51 -21.48
C TYR A 340 -11.67 22.13 -21.78
N ARG A 341 -12.08 22.19 -23.06
CA ARG A 341 -13.35 21.64 -23.53
C ARG A 341 -13.19 21.07 -24.93
N GLU A 342 -13.62 19.83 -25.09
CA GLU A 342 -13.54 19.12 -26.36
C GLU A 342 -14.74 19.45 -27.26
N GLY A 343 -14.47 19.85 -28.51
CA GLY A 343 -15.40 19.67 -29.65
C GLY A 343 -16.77 20.36 -29.59
N LEU A 344 -16.98 21.33 -28.70
CA LEU A 344 -18.28 21.95 -28.42
C LEU A 344 -18.93 22.53 -29.69
N GLN A 345 -20.15 22.06 -30.00
CA GLN A 345 -21.00 22.67 -31.03
C GLN A 345 -21.75 23.85 -30.41
N PRO A 346 -21.92 24.99 -31.12
CA PRO A 346 -22.39 26.25 -30.53
C PRO A 346 -23.89 26.29 -30.17
N ASP A 347 -24.57 25.13 -30.15
CA ASP A 347 -26.03 25.01 -30.20
C ASP A 347 -26.65 24.40 -28.92
N GLU A 348 -25.86 23.99 -27.92
CA GLU A 348 -26.35 23.55 -26.61
C GLU A 348 -26.61 24.75 -25.67
N GLU A 349 -27.59 24.63 -24.75
CA GLU A 349 -28.06 25.75 -23.92
C GLU A 349 -27.03 26.18 -22.87
N GLN A 350 -26.19 27.16 -23.25
CA GLN A 350 -25.14 27.73 -22.41
C GLN A 350 -25.72 28.57 -21.26
N THR A 351 -25.34 28.21 -20.03
CA THR A 351 -25.42 29.11 -18.87
C THR A 351 -24.35 30.21 -19.00
N ASP A 352 -24.54 31.36 -18.35
CA ASP A 352 -23.69 32.56 -18.52
C ASP A 352 -22.18 32.30 -18.27
N GLY A 353 -21.83 31.36 -17.39
CA GLY A 353 -20.44 30.97 -17.12
C GLY A 353 -19.81 30.11 -18.24
N ASP A 354 -20.62 29.25 -18.87
CA ASP A 354 -20.18 28.32 -19.90
C ASP A 354 -19.90 29.01 -21.24
N ALA A 355 -20.63 30.08 -21.56
CA ALA A 355 -20.41 30.88 -22.76
C ALA A 355 -18.97 31.44 -22.88
N ALA A 356 -18.30 31.70 -21.75
CA ALA A 356 -16.90 32.16 -21.73
C ALA A 356 -15.88 31.03 -21.99
N LEU A 357 -16.29 29.77 -21.80
CA LEU A 357 -15.45 28.58 -21.99
C LEU A 357 -15.82 27.78 -23.25
N ALA A 358 -16.89 28.18 -23.95
CA ALA A 358 -17.56 27.41 -25.01
C ALA A 358 -16.69 27.02 -26.21
N ALA A 359 -15.55 27.68 -26.42
CA ALA A 359 -14.58 27.35 -27.46
C ALA A 359 -13.14 27.52 -26.95
N SER A 360 -12.81 26.83 -25.84
CA SER A 360 -11.47 26.90 -25.25
C SER A 360 -10.37 26.59 -26.27
N PRO A 361 -9.31 27.43 -26.37
CA PRO A 361 -8.18 27.18 -27.25
C PRO A 361 -7.14 26.21 -26.65
N ILE A 362 -7.33 25.75 -25.41
CA ILE A 362 -6.40 24.83 -24.74
C ILE A 362 -6.45 23.48 -25.46
N THR A 363 -5.30 23.01 -25.97
CA THR A 363 -5.21 21.70 -26.62
C THR A 363 -4.95 20.58 -25.61
N LEU A 364 -5.19 19.32 -26.02
CA LEU A 364 -4.85 18.14 -25.23
C LEU A 364 -3.32 18.02 -24.96
N GLU A 365 -2.49 18.64 -25.81
CA GLU A 365 -1.03 18.73 -25.64
C GLU A 365 -0.62 19.78 -24.59
N GLN A 366 -1.42 20.85 -24.42
CA GLN A 366 -1.19 21.90 -23.42
C GLN A 366 -1.77 21.55 -22.05
N LEU A 367 -2.88 20.81 -22.00
CA LEU A 367 -3.60 20.46 -20.78
C LEU A 367 -2.72 19.87 -19.64
N PRO A 368 -1.74 18.97 -19.88
CA PRO A 368 -0.82 18.50 -18.85
C PRO A 368 -0.14 19.63 -18.08
N TYR A 369 0.40 20.62 -18.80
CA TYR A 369 1.10 21.75 -18.21
C TYR A 369 0.14 22.67 -17.44
N ILE A 370 -1.08 22.87 -17.93
CA ILE A 370 -2.09 23.67 -17.23
C ILE A 370 -2.54 23.01 -15.93
N VAL A 371 -2.72 21.69 -15.92
CA VAL A 371 -3.07 20.89 -14.73
C VAL A 371 -1.92 20.79 -13.72
N ASP A 372 -0.67 20.81 -14.17
CA ASP A 372 0.47 20.84 -13.25
C ASP A 372 0.71 22.24 -12.66
N ARG A 373 0.66 23.29 -13.48
CA ARG A 373 1.13 24.64 -13.13
C ARG A 373 0.09 25.52 -12.43
N PHE A 374 -1.21 25.36 -12.66
CA PHE A 374 -2.26 26.23 -12.11
C PHE A 374 -3.17 25.52 -11.11
N SER A 375 -3.72 26.26 -10.14
CA SER A 375 -4.79 25.78 -9.26
C SER A 375 -5.94 26.79 -9.16
N VAL A 376 -7.15 26.31 -8.89
CA VAL A 376 -8.37 27.14 -8.73
C VAL A 376 -8.52 27.66 -7.28
N PRO A 377 -9.24 28.77 -7.06
CA PRO A 377 -9.60 29.22 -5.72
C PRO A 377 -10.39 28.12 -5.00
N ARG A 378 -9.90 27.67 -3.84
CA ARG A 378 -10.64 26.72 -3.00
C ARG A 378 -11.57 27.48 -2.07
N SER A 379 -12.87 27.16 -2.13
CA SER A 379 -13.83 27.55 -1.10
C SER A 379 -13.37 26.97 0.23
N ALA A 380 -13.03 27.82 1.21
CA ALA A 380 -12.37 27.40 2.45
C ALA A 380 -13.26 26.56 3.40
N GLU A 381 -14.52 26.34 3.02
CA GLU A 381 -15.56 25.70 3.83
C GLU A 381 -16.24 24.51 3.10
N ARG A 382 -15.88 24.23 1.83
CA ARG A 382 -16.46 23.10 1.07
C ARG A 382 -15.86 21.76 1.46
N SER A 383 -16.44 21.15 2.50
CA SER A 383 -16.42 19.71 2.69
C SER A 383 -17.04 19.02 1.45
N PRO A 384 -16.60 17.81 1.04
CA PRO A 384 -17.14 17.12 -0.14
C PRO A 384 -18.65 16.85 -0.13
N GLN A 385 -19.30 16.96 1.04
CA GLN A 385 -20.73 16.70 1.25
C GLN A 385 -21.67 17.73 0.56
N GLU A 386 -21.27 18.99 0.37
CA GLU A 386 -22.19 20.04 -0.11
C GLU A 386 -22.60 19.91 -1.59
N ASN A 387 -21.86 19.14 -2.40
CA ASN A 387 -22.16 18.99 -3.83
C ASN A 387 -23.43 18.17 -4.11
N GLU A 388 -23.88 17.34 -3.16
CA GLU A 388 -25.02 16.43 -3.35
C GLU A 388 -26.37 17.15 -3.16
N GLU A 389 -26.49 18.10 -2.22
CA GLU A 389 -27.74 18.83 -1.96
C GLU A 389 -28.19 19.72 -3.14
N GLN A 390 -27.26 20.28 -3.92
CA GLN A 390 -27.59 21.22 -4.99
C GLN A 390 -28.06 20.56 -6.29
N GLN A 391 -27.85 19.24 -6.46
CA GLN A 391 -28.35 18.49 -7.62
C GLN A 391 -29.68 17.76 -7.33
N GLY A 392 -30.10 17.69 -6.07
CA GLY A 392 -31.25 16.88 -5.62
C GLY A 392 -32.63 17.54 -5.60
N ARG A 393 -32.77 18.84 -5.92
CA ARG A 393 -34.07 19.55 -5.88
C ARG A 393 -34.69 19.79 -7.25
N PRO A 394 -35.84 19.17 -7.58
CA PRO A 394 -36.71 19.64 -8.65
C PRO A 394 -37.23 21.05 -8.34
N SER A 395 -37.30 21.92 -9.35
CA SER A 395 -37.98 23.20 -9.24
C SER A 395 -39.50 23.00 -9.19
N GLU A 396 -40.16 23.43 -8.10
CA GLU A 396 -41.62 23.45 -8.03
C GLU A 396 -42.19 24.52 -8.98
N GLU A 397 -42.62 24.12 -10.18
CA GLU A 397 -43.43 24.98 -11.05
C GLU A 397 -44.86 25.11 -10.49
N SER A 398 -45.26 26.34 -10.20
CA SER A 398 -46.63 26.68 -9.79
C SER A 398 -47.58 26.70 -10.98
N GLN A 399 -48.61 25.84 -10.99
CA GLN A 399 -49.81 26.03 -11.82
C GLN A 399 -51.08 25.77 -10.99
N ASP A 400 -52.02 26.69 -11.10
CA ASP A 400 -53.31 26.72 -10.40
C ASP A 400 -54.46 26.10 -11.25
N GLU A 401 -55.61 25.94 -10.59
CA GLU A 401 -56.99 25.88 -11.14
C GLU A 401 -57.56 24.58 -11.77
N GLU A 402 -58.81 24.28 -11.32
CA GLU A 402 -59.89 23.43 -11.87
C GLU A 402 -59.65 21.92 -12.18
N GLY A 403 -60.53 20.96 -11.83
CA GLY A 403 -61.75 21.00 -10.99
C GLY A 403 -62.74 19.82 -11.22
N SER A 404 -63.61 19.56 -10.23
CA SER A 404 -64.86 18.73 -10.27
C SER A 404 -64.81 17.18 -10.28
N GLY A 405 -65.91 16.56 -9.76
CA GLY A 405 -66.18 15.09 -9.70
C GLY A 405 -65.62 14.41 -8.43
N GLU A 406 -66.36 13.94 -7.40
CA GLU A 406 -67.65 13.22 -7.22
C GLU A 406 -67.62 11.67 -7.42
N GLU A 407 -68.34 10.98 -6.52
CA GLU A 407 -68.55 9.52 -6.35
C GLU A 407 -67.30 8.66 -5.97
N ALA A 408 -67.27 7.70 -5.02
CA ALA A 408 -68.17 7.00 -4.07
C ALA A 408 -68.37 5.47 -4.33
N GLY A 409 -68.22 4.66 -3.26
CA GLY A 409 -68.35 3.18 -3.22
C GLY A 409 -67.06 2.50 -2.73
N GLN A 410 -66.97 1.85 -1.56
CA GLN A 410 -67.68 0.68 -1.00
C GLN A 410 -67.44 -0.65 -1.74
N GLY A 411 -66.92 -1.64 -1.02
CA GLY A 411 -66.71 -3.03 -1.49
C GLY A 411 -65.89 -3.88 -0.50
N ASP A 412 -66.57 -4.60 0.40
CA ASP A 412 -65.97 -5.51 1.38
C ASP A 412 -65.67 -6.93 0.83
N GLN A 413 -65.14 -7.79 1.71
CA GLN A 413 -65.10 -9.28 1.66
C GLN A 413 -63.97 -9.93 0.86
N GLU A 414 -63.45 -11.11 1.24
CA GLU A 414 -63.25 -11.86 2.52
C GLU A 414 -62.67 -13.24 2.13
N ARG A 415 -62.19 -14.03 3.12
CA ARG A 415 -61.84 -15.48 3.04
C ARG A 415 -60.51 -15.87 2.39
N ASP A 416 -59.94 -17.04 2.71
CA ASP A 416 -59.88 -17.88 3.94
C ASP A 416 -58.87 -19.01 3.67
N ASN A 417 -58.26 -19.54 4.75
CA ASN A 417 -57.72 -20.92 4.85
C ASN A 417 -56.54 -21.34 3.92
N GLU A 418 -55.68 -22.32 4.27
CA GLU A 418 -55.50 -23.07 5.53
C GLU A 418 -54.05 -23.60 5.65
N THR A 419 -53.53 -23.70 6.89
CA THR A 419 -52.35 -24.53 7.23
C THR A 419 -52.82 -25.93 7.67
N PRO A 420 -52.05 -27.00 7.46
CA PRO A 420 -51.15 -27.49 8.54
C PRO A 420 -49.80 -28.05 8.00
N ALA A 421 -48.63 -27.82 8.59
CA ALA A 421 -48.16 -28.13 9.95
C ALA A 421 -48.00 -29.64 10.25
N GLN A 422 -46.75 -30.10 10.48
CA GLN A 422 -46.37 -30.83 11.70
C GLN A 422 -44.85 -31.05 11.87
N SER A 423 -44.44 -31.26 13.12
CA SER A 423 -43.07 -31.36 13.65
C SER A 423 -42.52 -32.79 13.69
N HIS A 424 -41.20 -32.95 13.86
CA HIS A 424 -40.68 -33.91 14.86
C HIS A 424 -39.23 -33.62 15.33
N ASP A 425 -38.94 -34.01 16.57
CA ASP A 425 -37.66 -33.87 17.31
C ASP A 425 -36.84 -35.17 17.34
N SER A 426 -35.50 -35.08 17.32
CA SER A 426 -34.57 -35.97 18.06
C SER A 426 -33.07 -35.63 17.86
N GLY A 427 -32.29 -35.73 18.94
CA GLY A 427 -30.82 -35.53 18.97
C GLY A 427 -29.93 -36.73 18.54
N PRO A 428 -28.60 -36.62 18.70
CA PRO A 428 -27.60 -37.28 17.83
C PRO A 428 -27.11 -38.68 18.27
N ARG A 429 -26.58 -39.46 17.30
CA ARG A 429 -25.85 -40.72 17.53
C ARG A 429 -24.74 -41.04 16.50
N GLN A 430 -23.49 -40.97 16.94
CA GLN A 430 -22.45 -41.99 16.59
C GLN A 430 -22.63 -43.22 17.54
N PRO A 431 -21.84 -44.34 17.51
CA PRO A 431 -20.64 -44.66 16.71
C PRO A 431 -20.53 -46.11 16.15
N ARG A 432 -19.50 -46.40 15.30
CA ARG A 432 -18.40 -47.40 15.55
C ARG A 432 -17.62 -47.86 14.27
N PRO A 433 -16.35 -48.32 14.40
CA PRO A 433 -15.48 -48.66 13.26
C PRO A 433 -15.18 -50.17 13.04
N ARG A 434 -14.64 -50.50 11.86
CA ARG A 434 -13.79 -51.67 11.49
C ARG A 434 -13.00 -51.26 10.22
N ASN A 435 -11.67 -51.34 10.06
CA ASN A 435 -10.54 -52.14 10.58
C ASN A 435 -10.14 -53.35 9.70
N GLN A 436 -8.86 -53.41 9.31
CA GLN A 436 -8.14 -54.41 8.48
C GLN A 436 -8.56 -54.49 6.99
N GLY A 437 -7.69 -54.51 5.98
CA GLY A 437 -6.23 -54.27 5.90
C GLY A 437 -5.42 -55.45 5.31
N GLN A 438 -4.64 -55.22 4.24
CA GLN A 438 -3.65 -56.18 3.69
C GLN A 438 -2.63 -55.57 2.70
N GLN A 439 -1.33 -55.76 2.98
CA GLN A 439 -0.22 -55.93 2.02
C GLN A 439 -0.01 -57.46 1.83
N PRO A 440 0.70 -58.02 0.81
CA PRO A 440 1.96 -57.56 0.16
C PRO A 440 1.94 -57.77 -1.40
N SER A 441 3.00 -57.98 -2.20
CA SER A 441 4.45 -58.23 -1.99
C SER A 441 5.36 -57.97 -3.22
N ALA A 442 6.57 -57.46 -2.95
CA ALA A 442 7.89 -57.85 -3.49
C ALA A 442 8.23 -57.84 -5.03
N ASN A 443 9.37 -57.17 -5.30
CA ASN A 443 10.47 -57.41 -6.28
C ASN A 443 10.49 -58.71 -7.13
N PRO A 444 11.09 -58.72 -8.36
CA PRO A 444 12.56 -58.56 -8.48
C PRO A 444 13.20 -57.99 -9.79
N ASP A 445 14.44 -57.50 -9.61
CA ASP A 445 15.67 -57.69 -10.43
C ASP A 445 15.77 -57.38 -11.95
N SER A 446 16.45 -56.26 -12.23
CA SER A 446 17.84 -56.22 -12.78
C SER A 446 18.15 -55.92 -14.27
N GLN A 447 19.41 -55.45 -14.45
CA GLN A 447 20.28 -55.40 -15.65
C GLN A 447 20.07 -54.34 -16.75
N GLY A 448 21.10 -53.48 -16.87
CA GLY A 448 21.90 -53.44 -18.11
C GLY A 448 21.97 -52.12 -18.88
N GLY A 449 23.19 -51.70 -19.25
CA GLY A 449 23.41 -50.73 -20.33
C GLY A 449 24.49 -49.66 -20.07
N SER A 450 25.60 -49.75 -20.80
CA SER A 450 26.52 -48.63 -21.03
C SER A 450 27.13 -48.77 -22.43
N PRO A 451 27.24 -47.66 -23.16
CA PRO A 451 28.48 -47.30 -23.86
C PRO A 451 28.89 -45.86 -23.47
N ALA A 452 30.16 -45.47 -23.35
CA ALA A 452 31.26 -45.54 -24.32
C ALA A 452 30.96 -44.67 -25.58
N ARG A 453 31.38 -43.40 -25.65
CA ARG A 453 32.76 -42.86 -25.78
C ARG A 453 33.20 -42.75 -27.26
N GLU A 454 33.40 -41.53 -27.72
CA GLU A 454 34.14 -41.21 -28.95
C GLU A 454 35.05 -39.97 -28.75
N HIS A 455 35.86 -39.60 -29.74
CA HIS A 455 37.07 -38.76 -29.61
C HIS A 455 37.24 -37.82 -30.84
N GLU A 456 38.39 -37.11 -30.91
CA GLU A 456 38.89 -36.28 -32.03
C GLU A 456 38.35 -34.82 -32.04
N GLN A 457 39.20 -33.78 -31.89
CA GLN A 457 40.25 -33.20 -32.78
C GLN A 457 39.64 -32.26 -33.87
N ASP A 458 40.22 -31.12 -34.25
CA ASP A 458 41.47 -30.45 -33.80
C ASP A 458 41.50 -28.93 -34.13
N SER A 459 42.65 -28.28 -33.88
CA SER A 459 43.18 -27.04 -34.51
C SER A 459 42.87 -25.65 -33.91
N ASP A 460 43.93 -25.04 -33.33
CA ASP A 460 44.59 -23.76 -33.71
C ASP A 460 43.75 -22.45 -33.92
N PHE A 461 44.20 -21.24 -33.54
CA PHE A 461 45.58 -20.70 -33.59
C PHE A 461 45.76 -19.37 -32.77
N SER A 462 46.89 -19.18 -32.07
CA SER A 462 47.48 -17.90 -31.56
C SER A 462 46.67 -17.02 -30.55
N GLY A 463 47.28 -16.28 -29.59
CA GLY A 463 48.68 -16.24 -29.12
C GLY A 463 49.08 -14.94 -28.36
N ASN A 464 49.70 -15.07 -27.17
CA ASN A 464 50.26 -14.04 -26.24
C ASN A 464 49.25 -13.04 -25.59
N ALA A 465 49.30 -12.63 -24.30
CA ALA A 465 50.38 -12.39 -23.29
C ALA A 465 51.11 -11.03 -23.49
N ASN A 466 51.62 -10.28 -22.49
CA ASN A 466 51.94 -10.48 -21.05
C ASN A 466 52.14 -9.04 -20.40
N GLN A 467 52.37 -8.70 -19.11
CA GLN A 467 52.68 -9.42 -17.85
C GLN A 467 52.48 -8.53 -16.57
N LYS A 468 52.26 -9.18 -15.40
CA LYS A 468 52.43 -8.78 -13.96
C LYS A 468 53.00 -7.39 -13.55
N GLU A 469 52.55 -6.89 -12.39
CA GLU A 469 53.34 -6.64 -11.14
C GLU A 469 52.38 -6.55 -9.91
N ARG A 470 52.50 -7.36 -8.85
CA ARG A 470 53.35 -7.25 -7.63
C ARG A 470 53.19 -5.94 -6.83
N GLY A 471 52.52 -6.03 -5.67
CA GLY A 471 52.33 -4.91 -4.72
C GLY A 471 53.21 -4.97 -3.45
N ARG A 472 52.91 -4.11 -2.46
CA ARG A 472 53.62 -4.03 -1.18
C ARG A 472 52.71 -3.54 -0.03
N ARG A 473 52.66 -4.27 1.09
CA ARG A 473 52.24 -3.75 2.40
C ARG A 473 53.48 -3.30 3.18
N GLN A 474 53.37 -2.25 3.99
CA GLN A 474 54.27 -2.03 5.13
C GLN A 474 53.58 -1.19 6.21
N SER A 475 54.11 -1.21 7.44
CA SER A 475 53.35 -0.90 8.66
C SER A 475 54.11 -0.03 9.67
N ILE A 476 53.42 0.99 10.17
CA ILE A 476 53.46 1.60 11.53
C ILE A 476 54.72 1.40 12.38
N ARG A 477 55.33 2.52 12.82
CA ARG A 477 55.66 2.79 14.24
C ARG A 477 55.80 4.31 14.49
N PRO A 478 55.63 4.81 15.74
CA PRO A 478 55.31 6.22 16.02
C PRO A 478 56.46 7.04 16.64
N GLY A 479 56.29 8.37 16.73
CA GLY A 479 57.06 9.21 17.67
C GLY A 479 56.87 10.73 17.54
N GLN A 480 56.48 11.34 18.66
CA GLN A 480 56.67 12.75 19.09
C GLN A 480 55.77 13.87 18.53
N GLU A 481 55.53 14.86 19.39
CA GLU A 481 54.67 16.04 19.21
C GLU A 481 55.43 17.28 18.71
N GLU A 482 54.72 18.21 18.05
CA GLU A 482 54.84 19.68 18.20
C GLU A 482 53.58 20.35 17.60
N ASP A 483 53.25 21.57 18.01
CA ASP A 483 51.90 22.13 17.93
C ASP A 483 51.54 22.86 16.61
N GLU A 484 50.28 22.73 16.16
CA GLU A 484 49.61 23.73 15.30
C GLU A 484 48.07 23.68 15.53
N GLU A 485 47.46 24.82 15.85
CA GLU A 485 46.03 24.96 16.21
C GLU A 485 45.17 25.53 15.05
N GLN A 486 43.84 25.36 15.18
CA GLN A 486 42.79 26.21 14.58
C GLN A 486 42.66 26.27 13.04
N SER A 487 41.88 25.32 12.49
CA SER A 487 40.91 25.59 11.41
C SER A 487 39.93 24.41 11.28
N GLY A 488 38.76 24.47 11.93
CA GLY A 488 37.77 23.37 11.85
C GLY A 488 36.64 23.30 12.88
N GLY A 489 36.56 24.23 13.85
CA GLY A 489 35.40 24.32 14.75
C GLY A 489 34.21 25.07 14.11
N ASP A 490 34.52 26.17 13.44
CA ASP A 490 33.58 27.20 12.99
C ASP A 490 32.54 26.67 11.99
N GLU A 491 32.91 25.76 11.08
CA GLU A 491 31.96 25.12 10.15
C GLU A 491 30.98 24.18 10.87
N LEU A 492 31.38 23.57 11.99
CA LEU A 492 30.53 22.69 12.78
C LEU A 492 29.54 23.48 13.66
N GLU A 493 29.98 24.61 14.25
CA GLU A 493 29.06 25.53 14.94
C GLU A 493 28.08 26.20 13.96
N ALA A 494 28.51 26.53 12.75
CA ALA A 494 27.62 27.07 11.71
C ALA A 494 26.50 26.07 11.33
N LEU A 495 26.83 24.79 11.18
CA LEU A 495 25.85 23.72 10.91
C LEU A 495 24.92 23.45 12.10
N LEU A 496 25.44 23.45 13.34
CA LEU A 496 24.62 23.28 14.54
C LEU A 496 23.70 24.47 14.80
N GLY A 497 24.13 25.69 14.47
CA GLY A 497 23.32 26.91 14.56
C GLY A 497 22.08 26.89 13.65
N GLN A 498 22.16 26.25 12.49
CA GLN A 498 20.99 26.08 11.60
C GLN A 498 19.98 25.04 12.11
N LEU A 499 20.39 24.12 12.98
CA LEU A 499 19.53 23.04 13.51
C LEU A 499 18.82 23.39 14.84
N GLN A 500 19.05 24.57 15.42
CA GLN A 500 18.38 25.02 16.65
C GLN A 500 17.43 26.21 16.46
N GLY A 501 17.09 26.58 15.22
CA GLY A 501 16.18 27.70 14.91
C GLY A 501 14.70 27.52 15.29
N GLY A 502 14.28 26.32 15.72
CA GLY A 502 12.88 25.97 16.03
C GLY A 502 12.34 26.49 17.37
N GLY A 503 12.61 27.76 17.72
CA GLY A 503 12.27 28.37 19.01
C GLY A 503 11.01 29.25 18.99
N LEU A 504 9.96 28.81 19.68
CA LEU A 504 8.66 29.51 19.86
C LEU A 504 8.79 31.03 20.06
N THR A 505 8.23 31.81 19.12
CA THR A 505 7.96 33.24 19.31
C THR A 505 6.50 33.56 19.02
N GLN A 506 5.74 33.95 20.05
CA GLN A 506 4.36 34.42 19.88
C GLN A 506 4.36 35.85 19.32
N GLY A 507 4.28 35.98 18.00
CA GLY A 507 4.01 37.24 17.30
C GLY A 507 2.64 37.19 16.62
N GLN A 508 1.77 38.18 16.88
CA GLN A 508 0.46 38.28 16.24
C GLN A 508 0.58 38.80 14.79
N GLY A 509 0.86 37.89 13.86
CA GLY A 509 0.71 38.09 12.40
C GLY A 509 -0.57 37.42 11.90
N GLN A 510 -1.38 38.13 11.12
CA GLN A 510 -2.74 37.67 10.76
C GLN A 510 -2.77 36.80 9.49
N THR A 511 -3.16 35.53 9.67
CA THR A 511 -4.07 34.78 8.78
C THR A 511 -3.92 34.97 7.25
N GLN A 512 -2.73 34.72 6.70
CA GLN A 512 -2.55 34.40 5.27
C GLN A 512 -1.62 33.20 5.02
N GLY A 513 -0.54 33.03 5.80
CA GLY A 513 0.39 31.90 5.60
C GLY A 513 -0.21 30.50 5.88
N GLN A 514 -1.11 30.38 6.85
CA GLN A 514 -1.63 29.08 7.31
C GLN A 514 -2.51 28.33 6.30
N GLN A 515 -3.02 29.01 5.25
CA GLN A 515 -3.79 28.35 4.19
C GLN A 515 -2.89 27.59 3.19
N GLN A 516 -1.60 27.92 3.08
CA GLN A 516 -0.64 27.16 2.27
C GLN A 516 -0.06 25.93 2.99
N GLU A 517 -0.18 25.85 4.33
CA GLU A 517 0.33 24.73 5.13
C GLU A 517 -0.61 23.50 5.13
N GLN A 518 -1.82 23.62 4.56
CA GLN A 518 -2.82 22.55 4.50
C GLN A 518 -2.96 21.99 3.08
N GLY A 519 -2.04 21.08 2.73
CA GLY A 519 -2.09 20.31 1.49
C GLY A 519 -3.36 19.47 1.34
N ILE A 520 -3.73 19.20 0.09
CA ILE A 520 -4.90 18.45 -0.39
C ILE A 520 -4.92 17.04 0.24
N PRO A 521 -5.84 16.71 1.15
CA PRO A 521 -6.01 15.34 1.63
C PRO A 521 -6.82 14.51 0.63
N GLY A 522 -6.67 13.19 0.67
CA GLY A 522 -7.64 12.25 0.09
C GLY A 522 -7.65 12.09 -1.44
N LEU A 523 -6.76 12.76 -2.19
CA LEU A 523 -6.67 12.54 -3.65
C LEU A 523 -6.23 11.12 -4.00
N ILE A 524 -6.94 10.50 -4.94
CA ILE A 524 -6.70 9.12 -5.40
C ILE A 524 -5.75 9.12 -6.61
N ASN A 525 -4.68 8.34 -6.54
CA ASN A 525 -3.66 8.28 -7.58
C ASN A 525 -4.07 7.34 -8.73
N VAL A 526 -4.47 7.91 -9.87
CA VAL A 526 -4.99 7.15 -11.03
C VAL A 526 -3.95 6.27 -11.73
N ASN A 527 -2.66 6.43 -11.42
CA ASN A 527 -1.62 5.53 -11.92
C ASN A 527 -1.53 4.21 -11.12
N THR A 528 -2.03 4.17 -9.88
CA THR A 528 -1.72 3.09 -8.91
C THR A 528 -2.89 2.57 -8.08
N ALA A 529 -3.99 3.32 -7.94
CA ALA A 529 -5.16 2.88 -7.16
C ALA A 529 -5.83 1.64 -7.77
N SER A 530 -6.37 0.75 -6.93
CA SER A 530 -7.09 -0.45 -7.39
C SER A 530 -8.37 -0.10 -8.16
N ALA A 531 -8.88 -1.01 -8.99
CA ALA A 531 -10.16 -0.80 -9.69
C ALA A 531 -11.31 -0.49 -8.70
N ARG A 532 -11.33 -1.19 -7.55
CA ARG A 532 -12.27 -0.98 -6.44
C ARG A 532 -12.13 0.41 -5.80
N VAL A 533 -10.91 0.94 -5.66
CA VAL A 533 -10.71 2.31 -5.13
C VAL A 533 -11.09 3.36 -6.17
N LEU A 534 -10.82 3.12 -7.47
CA LEU A 534 -11.25 4.01 -8.54
C LEU A 534 -12.78 4.14 -8.61
N SER A 535 -13.53 3.04 -8.47
CA SER A 535 -15.02 3.06 -8.48
C SER A 535 -15.66 3.83 -7.30
N LEU A 536 -14.87 4.32 -6.34
CA LEU A 536 -15.32 5.18 -5.25
C LEU A 536 -15.17 6.68 -5.57
N ILE A 537 -14.68 7.05 -6.75
CA ILE A 537 -14.55 8.45 -7.15
C ILE A 537 -15.92 8.98 -7.62
N PRO A 538 -16.46 10.06 -7.02
CA PRO A 538 -17.74 10.62 -7.44
C PRO A 538 -17.76 10.99 -8.94
N GLY A 539 -18.78 10.52 -9.65
CA GLY A 539 -18.96 10.79 -11.08
C GLY A 539 -18.13 9.93 -12.04
N ILE A 540 -17.40 8.92 -11.56
CA ILE A 540 -16.72 7.96 -12.45
C ILE A 540 -17.69 6.92 -13.02
N THR A 541 -17.46 6.47 -14.25
CA THR A 541 -18.20 5.36 -14.86
C THR A 541 -17.40 4.04 -14.78
N PRO A 542 -18.06 2.86 -14.73
CA PRO A 542 -17.36 1.57 -14.81
C PRO A 542 -16.47 1.46 -16.05
N GLU A 543 -16.93 1.97 -17.19
CA GLU A 543 -16.20 2.00 -18.46
C GLU A 543 -14.93 2.85 -18.36
N ALA A 544 -14.98 3.98 -17.64
CA ALA A 544 -13.78 4.79 -17.34
C ALA A 544 -12.81 4.05 -16.41
N VAL A 545 -13.29 3.29 -15.42
CA VAL A 545 -12.42 2.45 -14.57
C VAL A 545 -11.71 1.39 -15.42
N GLU A 546 -12.42 0.68 -16.30
CA GLU A 546 -11.81 -0.30 -17.21
C GLU A 546 -10.77 0.34 -18.14
N ALA A 547 -11.09 1.49 -18.76
CA ALA A 547 -10.18 2.22 -19.62
C ALA A 547 -8.88 2.66 -18.89
N ILE A 548 -9.01 3.13 -17.65
CA ILE A 548 -7.87 3.51 -16.78
C ILE A 548 -6.96 2.30 -16.52
N ILE A 549 -7.53 1.17 -16.10
CA ILE A 549 -6.76 -0.04 -15.77
C ILE A 549 -6.08 -0.60 -17.05
N ALA A 550 -6.79 -0.64 -18.17
CA ALA A 550 -6.28 -1.16 -19.44
C ALA A 550 -5.14 -0.31 -20.05
N ALA A 551 -5.14 1.01 -19.85
CA ALA A 551 -4.15 1.91 -20.42
C ALA A 551 -2.83 1.99 -19.61
N ARG A 552 -2.87 1.80 -18.28
CA ARG A 552 -1.69 1.89 -17.39
C ARG A 552 -0.44 1.15 -17.89
N PRO A 553 -0.49 -0.11 -18.39
CA PRO A 553 0.72 -0.84 -18.78
C PRO A 553 1.47 -0.26 -19.99
N ALA A 554 0.81 0.58 -20.79
CA ALA A 554 1.40 1.26 -21.95
C ALA A 554 1.80 2.73 -21.66
N LEU A 555 1.60 3.20 -20.44
CA LEU A 555 1.73 4.61 -20.07
C LEU A 555 3.21 5.02 -19.99
N THR A 556 3.59 6.05 -20.76
CA THR A 556 4.97 6.56 -20.72
C THR A 556 5.24 7.35 -19.42
N PRO A 557 6.47 7.37 -18.89
CA PRO A 557 6.81 8.14 -17.69
C PRO A 557 6.47 9.64 -17.80
N THR A 558 6.45 10.21 -19.01
CA THR A 558 6.03 11.60 -19.25
C THR A 558 4.52 11.78 -19.18
N ALA A 559 3.74 10.87 -19.78
CA ALA A 559 2.28 10.92 -19.73
C ALA A 559 1.75 10.66 -18.31
N ALA A 560 2.38 9.74 -17.58
CA ALA A 560 2.05 9.41 -16.19
C ALA A 560 2.17 10.57 -15.19
N ARG A 561 2.80 11.70 -15.57
CA ARG A 561 3.06 12.82 -14.64
C ARG A 561 1.82 13.61 -14.28
N THR A 562 0.76 13.62 -15.09
CA THR A 562 -0.46 14.43 -14.86
C THR A 562 -1.73 13.66 -15.20
N PRO A 563 -2.89 13.91 -14.55
CA PRO A 563 -4.15 13.23 -14.87
C PRO A 563 -4.67 13.42 -16.31
N ALA A 564 -4.10 14.33 -17.11
CA ALA A 564 -4.54 14.61 -18.47
C ALA A 564 -4.42 13.40 -19.42
N TRP A 565 -3.64 12.35 -19.06
CA TRP A 565 -3.56 11.12 -19.87
C TRP A 565 -4.88 10.35 -19.95
N LEU A 566 -5.81 10.57 -19.01
CA LEU A 566 -7.10 9.90 -18.93
C LEU A 566 -7.97 10.10 -20.19
N LEU A 567 -7.96 11.31 -20.75
CA LEU A 567 -8.65 11.62 -22.02
C LEU A 567 -8.09 10.77 -23.17
N SER A 568 -6.76 10.66 -23.25
CA SER A 568 -6.05 9.81 -24.23
C SER A 568 -6.28 8.30 -24.03
N ALA A 569 -6.78 7.88 -22.86
CA ALA A 569 -7.18 6.51 -22.58
C ALA A 569 -8.64 6.20 -22.94
N GLY A 570 -9.44 7.21 -23.31
CA GLY A 570 -10.85 7.06 -23.66
C GLY A 570 -11.84 7.38 -22.54
N VAL A 571 -11.40 7.99 -21.42
CA VAL A 571 -12.31 8.66 -20.48
C VAL A 571 -12.82 9.93 -21.17
N ASP A 572 -14.13 10.12 -21.23
CA ASP A 572 -14.72 11.29 -21.89
C ASP A 572 -14.49 12.59 -21.10
N THR A 573 -14.59 13.72 -21.81
CA THR A 573 -14.34 15.06 -21.24
C THR A 573 -15.29 15.42 -20.07
N ALA A 574 -16.54 14.95 -20.05
CA ALA A 574 -17.47 15.26 -18.96
C ALA A 574 -17.16 14.42 -17.70
N THR A 575 -16.94 13.11 -17.86
CA THR A 575 -16.47 12.24 -16.77
C THR A 575 -15.14 12.75 -16.21
N PHE A 576 -14.18 13.12 -17.08
CA PHE A 576 -12.89 13.69 -16.66
C PHE A 576 -13.07 14.96 -15.81
N HIS A 577 -13.97 15.87 -16.19
CA HIS A 577 -14.26 17.07 -15.40
C HIS A 577 -14.92 16.77 -14.04
N ALA A 578 -15.77 15.74 -13.95
CA ALA A 578 -16.38 15.32 -12.69
C ALA A 578 -15.35 14.70 -11.72
N ILE A 579 -14.46 13.84 -12.21
CA ILE A 579 -13.48 13.14 -11.37
C ILE A 579 -12.23 13.98 -11.03
N ALA A 580 -11.89 14.96 -11.86
CA ALA A 580 -10.65 15.76 -11.73
C ALA A 580 -10.37 16.37 -10.34
N PRO A 581 -11.36 16.85 -9.54
CA PRO A 581 -11.11 17.37 -8.19
C PRO A 581 -10.64 16.32 -7.17
N TYR A 582 -10.86 15.03 -7.44
CA TYR A 582 -10.65 13.92 -6.50
C TYR A 582 -9.40 13.08 -6.81
N ILE A 583 -8.69 13.38 -7.90
CA ILE A 583 -7.61 12.54 -8.43
C ILE A 583 -6.26 13.24 -8.48
N THR A 584 -5.21 12.44 -8.49
CA THR A 584 -3.83 12.86 -8.73
C THR A 584 -3.06 11.80 -9.52
N THR A 585 -1.84 12.13 -9.93
CA THR A 585 -0.80 11.21 -10.40
C THR A 585 0.37 11.11 -9.40
N LYS A 586 0.37 11.96 -8.37
CA LYS A 586 1.46 12.11 -7.41
C LYS A 586 1.21 11.31 -6.13
N SER A 587 2.29 11.09 -5.39
CA SER A 587 2.32 10.39 -4.11
C SER A 587 3.39 10.99 -3.24
N TYR A 588 3.09 11.15 -1.95
CA TYR A 588 3.98 11.75 -0.97
C TYR A 588 4.13 10.84 0.25
N GLN A 589 3.06 10.15 0.66
CA GLN A 589 3.08 9.11 1.69
C GLN A 589 3.03 7.72 1.06
N TYR A 590 3.82 6.80 1.62
CA TYR A 590 4.04 5.46 1.09
C TYR A 590 4.11 4.42 2.21
N ARG A 591 3.37 3.32 2.08
CA ARG A 591 3.55 2.08 2.85
C ARG A 591 4.67 1.27 2.21
N VAL A 592 5.65 0.90 3.02
CA VAL A 592 6.86 0.18 2.63
C VAL A 592 6.98 -1.04 3.54
N GLU A 593 6.82 -2.24 2.98
CA GLU A 593 7.09 -3.47 3.70
C GLU A 593 8.40 -4.10 3.23
N VAL A 594 9.25 -4.52 4.16
CA VAL A 594 10.56 -5.09 3.85
C VAL A 594 10.82 -6.36 4.65
N LEU A 595 11.26 -7.39 3.94
CA LEU A 595 11.82 -8.62 4.48
C LEU A 595 13.33 -8.47 4.55
N GLY A 596 13.91 -8.43 5.75
CA GLY A 596 15.35 -8.56 5.96
C GLY A 596 15.69 -9.97 6.41
N TYR A 597 16.57 -10.70 5.72
CA TYR A 597 16.76 -12.13 5.96
C TYR A 597 18.16 -12.65 5.66
N ALA A 598 18.45 -13.87 6.12
CA ALA A 598 19.69 -14.59 5.87
C ALA A 598 19.49 -15.97 5.22
N ASP A 599 20.31 -16.26 4.21
CA ASP A 599 20.23 -17.52 3.45
C ASP A 599 20.69 -18.75 4.25
N HIS A 600 21.41 -18.55 5.35
CA HIS A 600 22.23 -19.56 6.01
C HIS A 600 21.70 -20.05 7.37
N ASN A 601 20.84 -19.28 8.03
CA ASN A 601 20.24 -19.59 9.34
C ASN A 601 18.70 -19.50 9.35
N GLN A 602 18.08 -19.16 8.21
CA GLN A 602 16.64 -18.94 8.05
C GLN A 602 16.04 -17.83 8.96
N VAL A 603 16.86 -16.94 9.52
CA VAL A 603 16.36 -15.80 10.31
C VAL A 603 15.81 -14.74 9.37
N VAL A 604 14.63 -14.22 9.71
CA VAL A 604 13.91 -13.18 8.96
C VAL A 604 13.36 -12.13 9.93
N LYS A 605 13.33 -10.88 9.46
CA LYS A 605 12.51 -9.79 9.99
C LYS A 605 11.57 -9.30 8.91
N ARG A 606 10.29 -9.15 9.25
CA ARG A 606 9.25 -8.53 8.42
C ARG A 606 8.90 -7.20 9.07
N CYS A 607 9.05 -6.10 8.35
CA CYS A 607 8.93 -4.75 8.91
C CYS A 607 8.15 -3.83 7.98
N GLU A 608 7.17 -3.12 8.54
CA GLU A 608 6.35 -2.14 7.84
C GLU A 608 6.74 -0.73 8.30
N TRP A 609 6.87 0.18 7.35
CA TRP A 609 6.98 1.62 7.59
C TRP A 609 5.92 2.37 6.78
N ILE A 610 5.40 3.46 7.34
CA ILE A 610 4.80 4.52 6.53
C ILE A 610 5.78 5.68 6.53
N ILE A 611 6.25 6.07 5.34
CA ILE A 611 7.14 7.22 5.14
C ILE A 611 6.43 8.32 4.38
N GLU A 612 6.79 9.57 4.68
CA GLU A 612 6.38 10.75 3.94
C GLU A 612 7.60 11.44 3.32
N MET A 613 7.52 11.71 2.02
CA MET A 613 8.53 12.41 1.24
C MET A 613 8.17 13.89 1.14
N VAL A 614 8.92 14.74 1.86
CA VAL A 614 8.82 16.19 1.80
C VAL A 614 10.01 16.71 0.99
N GLY A 615 9.81 16.80 -0.34
CA GLY A 615 10.91 16.99 -1.30
C GLY A 615 11.96 15.86 -1.14
N PRO A 616 13.25 16.17 -0.94
CA PRO A 616 14.29 15.16 -0.76
C PRO A 616 14.33 14.56 0.66
N VAL A 617 13.52 15.02 1.61
CA VAL A 617 13.54 14.55 3.00
C VAL A 617 12.48 13.47 3.21
N ALA A 618 12.89 12.27 3.63
CA ALA A 618 11.97 11.24 4.09
C ALA A 618 11.74 11.38 5.60
N GLN A 619 10.48 11.34 6.03
CA GLN A 619 10.09 11.28 7.44
C GLN A 619 9.37 9.96 7.70
N VAL A 620 9.83 9.17 8.67
CA VAL A 620 9.09 8.00 9.14
C VAL A 620 7.89 8.49 9.96
N ARG A 621 6.68 8.25 9.46
CA ARG A 621 5.42 8.53 10.16
C ARG A 621 4.98 7.36 11.03
N TYR A 622 5.24 6.13 10.57
CA TYR A 622 4.87 4.90 11.27
C TYR A 622 5.92 3.81 11.10
N PHE A 623 6.04 2.92 12.08
CA PHE A 623 6.86 1.71 12.03
C PHE A 623 6.22 0.58 12.83
N ARG A 624 6.24 -0.64 12.29
CA ARG A 624 5.76 -1.86 12.95
C ARG A 624 6.64 -3.07 12.58
N ASP A 625 6.98 -3.86 13.60
CA ASP A 625 7.57 -5.19 13.40
C ASP A 625 6.44 -6.21 13.19
N LEU A 626 6.31 -6.71 11.96
CA LEU A 626 5.28 -7.66 11.54
C LEU A 626 5.72 -9.12 11.70
N THR A 627 6.94 -9.39 12.19
CA THR A 627 7.50 -10.76 12.30
C THR A 627 6.65 -11.69 13.18
N ALA A 628 5.78 -11.13 14.04
CA ALA A 628 4.81 -11.89 14.84
C ALA A 628 3.63 -12.47 14.02
N LEU A 629 3.34 -11.93 12.83
CA LEU A 629 2.39 -12.50 11.86
C LEU A 629 3.02 -13.64 11.03
N GLY A 630 4.23 -14.09 11.39
CA GLY A 630 5.01 -15.06 10.62
C GLY A 630 5.76 -14.42 9.45
N LEU A 631 6.21 -15.28 8.53
CA LEU A 631 6.95 -14.86 7.35
C LEU A 631 6.04 -14.22 6.28
N ALA A 632 4.84 -14.78 6.09
CA ALA A 632 3.82 -14.38 5.13
C ALA A 632 4.22 -14.51 3.64
N TRP A 633 5.40 -14.03 3.26
CA TRP A 633 5.86 -14.01 1.88
C TRP A 633 6.85 -15.15 1.59
N PRO A 634 6.65 -15.98 0.53
CA PRO A 634 7.66 -16.95 0.15
C PRO A 634 8.95 -16.26 -0.33
N ILE A 635 10.08 -16.62 0.30
CA ILE A 635 11.41 -16.06 0.00
C ILE A 635 12.06 -16.71 -1.23
N ASP A 636 11.60 -17.91 -1.62
CA ASP A 636 12.07 -18.58 -2.83
C ASP A 636 10.92 -18.61 -3.86
N ASP A 637 11.22 -18.27 -5.11
CA ASP A 637 10.24 -18.09 -6.21
C ASP A 637 9.43 -19.36 -6.55
N GLU A 638 9.74 -20.52 -5.97
CA GLU A 638 9.09 -21.81 -6.23
C GLU A 638 7.58 -21.78 -5.96
N TYR A 639 7.13 -20.94 -5.01
CA TYR A 639 5.71 -20.71 -4.71
C TYR A 639 5.01 -19.75 -5.67
N ILE A 640 5.77 -18.89 -6.37
CA ILE A 640 5.24 -17.89 -7.32
C ILE A 640 4.97 -18.54 -8.69
N ALA A 641 5.76 -19.54 -9.08
CA ALA A 641 5.61 -20.26 -10.37
C ALA A 641 4.48 -21.32 -10.39
N GLY A 642 3.58 -21.28 -9.41
CA GLY A 642 2.75 -22.40 -8.93
C GLY A 642 1.60 -22.93 -9.80
N ASP A 643 1.56 -22.70 -11.12
CA ASP A 643 0.69 -23.49 -12.02
C ASP A 643 1.09 -23.45 -13.51
N ALA A 644 1.69 -22.36 -13.99
CA ALA A 644 2.03 -22.18 -15.40
C ALA A 644 2.93 -23.31 -15.96
N ALA A 645 3.97 -23.70 -15.23
CA ALA A 645 4.93 -24.71 -15.68
C ALA A 645 4.42 -26.17 -15.59
N GLN A 646 3.45 -26.46 -14.73
CA GLN A 646 2.95 -27.84 -14.56
C GLN A 646 1.95 -28.24 -15.65
N ASN A 647 1.27 -27.27 -16.27
CA ASN A 647 0.32 -27.54 -17.35
C ASN A 647 1.02 -27.86 -18.68
N GLU A 648 2.14 -27.22 -19.01
CA GLU A 648 2.96 -27.62 -20.17
C GLU A 648 3.54 -29.05 -19.99
N ALA A 649 4.00 -29.39 -18.79
CA ALA A 649 4.57 -30.70 -18.47
C ALA A 649 3.58 -31.88 -18.52
N ARG A 650 2.28 -31.62 -18.69
CA ARG A 650 1.22 -32.64 -18.87
C ARG A 650 0.57 -32.62 -20.27
N GLY A 651 1.01 -31.73 -21.16
CA GLY A 651 0.44 -31.52 -22.49
C GLY A 651 1.27 -32.00 -23.69
N GLY A 652 2.37 -32.74 -23.46
CA GLY A 652 3.32 -33.21 -24.48
C GLY A 652 3.33 -34.72 -24.71
#